data_AF-A0A443PP12-F1
#
_entry.id   AF-A0A443PP12-F1
#
_cell.length_a   1.000
_cell.length_b   1.000
_cell.length_c   1.000
_cell.angle_alpha   90.00
_cell.angle_beta   90.00
_cell.angle_gamma   90.00
#
_symmetry.space_group_name_H-M   'P 1'
#
loop_
_entity.id
_entity.type
_entity.pdbx_description
1 polymer ?
#
loop_
_entity_poly.entity_id
_entity_poly.type
_entity_poly.pdbx_seq_one_letter_code
_entity_poly.pdbx_strand_id
1 'polypeptide(L)'
;MDGILPNIDPIQPPIYGDLITILSIDGGGIRGIIPATILSFLESQLQELDGEDARIADYFDVIAGTSTGGLVTAMLTAPNEKNRPLFAAKDITAFYFEHGPRIFPQSGGLLASVRNIVKAVVGPKYDGKYLHAIIGKTLGQTRLHQTLTNAVIPAFDIKQLHPTIFSTLEALVAMSEVTLFKGNPDFFPIKPIDYGRFLVISLGTGARKEEEKYSAEEASEWGILGWIASKGNTPLIDSFIQASSDMVDIHISVVFQALRSGSSYLRIQDDTLRGAVSSTDISTKENLENLLSVGKGLLKKPVSMPPTYGNLITILSIDGGGIRGIIPAKILSFLESQLQEIDGKDARIADYFDVVAGTSTGGLVATMLTAPNEKNRPLFTAKDITAFYVEHGPKIFPNSGCLLASAKNILKAVAGPKYDGKYLHEIIRKILGQTRLHQTLTNTVIPTFDIKLLQPTIFSTFEVKSKPSLDALLSDICIGTSAAPTYLPAHYFKTGDSSEGNVREFNLIDGGVAANNPALVAMSEVTRQVFEENPNFFPIKPMDYGKFLVISVGTGTQKKEEKYSAKAAGKWGVLGWLVNSGNSPLVDVFSQASGDMVDIHICVVFEALHSCSNYLRIQDDTLEGPVSSVDISTKENLENLVSIGEGLLKKPVSRVNIQTGKYEATTNEGTNEEALTRLAKLLSEERRLREAKSSHKTPPMSS
;
A
#
# COMPACT_ATOMS: atom_id res chain seq x y z
N MET A 1 -34.33 -37.09 -17.86
CA MET A 1 -33.54 -38.31 -17.58
C MET A 1 -32.36 -37.85 -16.80
N ASP A 2 -32.51 -37.91 -15.50
CA ASP A 2 -31.86 -36.99 -14.59
C ASP A 2 -30.70 -37.74 -13.96
N GLY A 3 -29.52 -37.57 -14.56
CA GLY A 3 -28.27 -38.10 -14.06
C GLY A 3 -27.87 -37.35 -12.80
N ILE A 4 -28.36 -37.82 -11.64
CA ILE A 4 -27.89 -37.36 -10.33
C ILE A 4 -26.41 -37.72 -10.22
N LEU A 5 -25.54 -36.74 -10.45
CA LEU A 5 -24.15 -36.84 -10.00
C LEU A 5 -24.15 -36.93 -8.47
N PRO A 6 -23.31 -37.80 -7.86
CA PRO A 6 -23.25 -37.91 -6.42
C PRO A 6 -22.84 -36.56 -5.82
N ASN A 7 -23.40 -36.24 -4.66
CA ASN A 7 -22.93 -35.12 -3.85
C ASN A 7 -21.56 -35.48 -3.28
N ILE A 8 -20.49 -35.14 -4.01
CA ILE A 8 -19.12 -35.26 -3.53
C ILE A 8 -18.90 -34.07 -2.61
N ASP A 9 -18.96 -34.31 -1.30
CA ASP A 9 -18.56 -33.32 -0.31
C ASP A 9 -17.11 -32.90 -0.59
N PRO A 10 -16.80 -31.59 -0.57
CA PRO A 10 -15.42 -31.14 -0.77
C PRO A 10 -14.54 -31.75 0.32
N ILE A 11 -13.39 -32.29 -0.07
CA ILE A 11 -12.36 -32.74 0.86
C ILE A 11 -11.70 -31.47 1.41
N GLN A 12 -12.37 -30.81 2.36
CA GLN A 12 -11.72 -29.80 3.19
C GLN A 12 -10.53 -30.47 3.87
N PRO A 13 -9.35 -29.83 3.91
CA PRO A 13 -8.26 -30.30 4.76
C PRO A 13 -8.78 -30.44 6.20
N PRO A 14 -8.35 -31.47 6.96
CA PRO A 14 -8.93 -31.75 8.27
C PRO A 14 -8.60 -30.61 9.25
N ILE A 15 -9.57 -29.73 9.49
CA ILE A 15 -9.50 -28.48 10.29
C ILE A 15 -9.29 -28.73 11.82
N TYR A 16 -8.73 -29.88 12.18
CA TYR A 16 -8.44 -30.35 13.53
C TYR A 16 -6.96 -30.19 13.90
N GLY A 17 -6.20 -29.40 13.13
CA GLY A 17 -4.78 -29.11 13.36
C GLY A 17 -4.53 -27.95 14.34
N ASP A 18 -3.38 -27.97 15.00
CA ASP A 18 -2.92 -26.87 15.86
C ASP A 18 -2.49 -25.63 15.06
N LEU A 19 -2.22 -25.76 13.76
CA LEU A 19 -1.79 -24.68 12.87
C LEU A 19 -2.79 -24.42 11.73
N ILE A 20 -2.70 -23.23 11.14
CA ILE A 20 -3.41 -22.80 9.92
C ILE A 20 -2.37 -22.44 8.87
N THR A 21 -2.45 -23.03 7.68
CA THR A 21 -1.42 -22.94 6.64
C THR A 21 -1.82 -22.05 5.47
N ILE A 22 -1.02 -21.01 5.20
CA ILE A 22 -1.27 -20.06 4.10
C ILE A 22 -0.08 -20.02 3.15
N LEU A 23 -0.34 -20.20 1.86
CA LEU A 23 0.59 -19.94 0.77
C LEU A 23 0.20 -18.64 0.06
N SER A 24 1.13 -17.72 -0.13
CA SER A 24 0.94 -16.49 -0.92
C SER A 24 1.93 -16.44 -2.09
N ILE A 25 1.46 -16.05 -3.28
CA ILE A 25 2.25 -16.09 -4.52
C ILE A 25 2.14 -14.74 -5.27
N ASP A 26 3.28 -14.08 -5.44
CA ASP A 26 3.34 -12.76 -6.06
C ASP A 26 3.04 -12.76 -7.58
N GLY A 27 2.63 -11.60 -8.09
CA GLY A 27 2.61 -11.33 -9.52
C GLY A 27 4.02 -11.07 -10.07
N GLY A 28 4.29 -11.50 -11.31
CA GLY A 28 5.59 -11.26 -11.96
C GLY A 28 5.69 -11.63 -13.45
N GLY A 29 4.58 -11.99 -14.09
CA GLY A 29 4.62 -12.45 -15.48
C GLY A 29 5.41 -13.77 -15.59
N ILE A 30 6.34 -13.85 -16.53
CA ILE A 30 7.19 -15.03 -16.72
C ILE A 30 8.08 -15.35 -15.50
N ARG A 31 8.34 -14.37 -14.62
CA ARG A 31 9.07 -14.59 -13.36
C ARG A 31 8.30 -15.48 -12.36
N GLY A 32 7.04 -15.83 -12.65
CA GLY A 32 6.30 -16.89 -11.95
C GLY A 32 7.00 -18.27 -11.95
N ILE A 33 8.02 -18.47 -12.79
CA ILE A 33 8.93 -19.63 -12.70
C ILE A 33 9.68 -19.68 -11.36
N ILE A 34 10.02 -18.55 -10.72
CA ILE A 34 10.70 -18.53 -9.41
C ILE A 34 9.83 -19.20 -8.32
N PRO A 35 8.61 -18.72 -8.01
CA PRO A 35 7.75 -19.40 -7.05
C PRO A 35 7.37 -20.81 -7.50
N ALA A 36 7.14 -21.07 -8.80
CA ALA A 36 6.85 -22.42 -9.29
C ALA A 36 8.02 -23.40 -9.07
N THR A 37 9.28 -22.94 -9.14
CA THR A 37 10.48 -23.74 -8.84
C THR A 37 10.55 -24.07 -7.35
N ILE A 38 10.29 -23.08 -6.49
CA ILE A 38 10.27 -23.25 -5.03
C ILE A 38 9.15 -24.20 -4.62
N LEU A 39 7.96 -24.07 -5.23
CA LEU A 39 6.83 -24.98 -5.01
C LEU A 39 7.12 -26.39 -5.54
N SER A 40 7.79 -26.53 -6.68
CA SER A 40 8.21 -27.84 -7.18
C SER A 40 9.20 -28.54 -6.23
N PHE A 41 10.05 -27.80 -5.52
CA PHE A 41 10.93 -28.36 -4.49
C PHE A 41 10.14 -28.71 -3.22
N LEU A 42 9.28 -27.80 -2.73
CA LEU A 42 8.45 -28.04 -1.56
C LEU A 42 7.55 -29.28 -1.76
N GLU A 43 6.90 -29.39 -2.91
CA GLU A 43 6.04 -30.54 -3.23
C GLU A 43 6.84 -31.84 -3.35
N SER A 44 8.08 -31.82 -3.86
CA SER A 44 8.91 -33.03 -3.87
C SER A 44 9.34 -33.47 -2.47
N GLN A 45 9.59 -32.53 -1.54
CA GLN A 45 9.88 -32.86 -0.14
C GLN A 45 8.65 -33.40 0.59
N LEU A 46 7.44 -32.92 0.26
CA LEU A 46 6.18 -33.49 0.77
C LEU A 46 5.92 -34.90 0.18
N GLN A 47 6.24 -35.11 -1.11
CA GLN A 47 6.16 -36.43 -1.76
C GLN A 47 7.18 -37.44 -1.20
N GLU A 48 8.35 -36.99 -0.74
CA GLU A 48 9.34 -37.83 -0.03
C GLU A 48 8.89 -38.23 1.39
N LEU A 49 7.98 -37.46 2.01
CA LEU A 49 7.45 -37.73 3.36
C LEU A 49 6.19 -38.60 3.33
N ASP A 50 5.18 -38.20 2.54
CA ASP A 50 3.83 -38.79 2.56
C ASP A 50 3.47 -39.57 1.28
N GLY A 51 4.33 -39.54 0.25
CA GLY A 51 4.20 -40.35 -0.98
C GLY A 51 3.89 -39.57 -2.26
N GLU A 52 4.10 -40.21 -3.42
CA GLU A 52 4.08 -39.58 -4.75
C GLU A 52 2.78 -38.86 -5.14
N ASP A 53 1.66 -39.16 -4.50
CA ASP A 53 0.36 -38.52 -4.73
C ASP A 53 0.14 -37.21 -3.95
N ALA A 54 1.04 -36.85 -3.02
CA ALA A 54 1.00 -35.60 -2.26
C ALA A 54 1.14 -34.34 -3.15
N ARG A 55 0.32 -33.33 -2.91
CA ARG A 55 0.28 -32.06 -3.68
C ARG A 55 0.18 -30.86 -2.75
N ILE A 56 0.65 -29.70 -3.21
CA ILE A 56 0.62 -28.45 -2.42
C ILE A 56 -0.77 -28.16 -1.80
N ALA A 57 -1.85 -28.37 -2.54
CA ALA A 57 -3.21 -28.10 -2.05
C ALA A 57 -3.70 -29.01 -0.90
N ASP A 58 -2.98 -30.09 -0.59
CA ASP A 58 -3.32 -30.98 0.54
C ASP A 58 -2.83 -30.44 1.89
N TYR A 59 -1.88 -29.50 1.88
CA TYR A 59 -1.16 -29.00 3.07
C TYR A 59 -1.41 -27.52 3.38
N PHE A 60 -2.07 -26.78 2.47
CA PHE A 60 -2.37 -25.36 2.63
C PHE A 60 -3.87 -25.14 2.72
N ASP A 61 -4.36 -24.67 3.87
CA ASP A 61 -5.76 -24.28 4.10
C ASP A 61 -6.18 -23.10 3.21
N VAL A 62 -5.23 -22.23 2.86
CA VAL A 62 -5.42 -21.09 1.96
C VAL A 62 -4.24 -20.96 0.99
N ILE A 63 -4.53 -20.81 -0.30
CA ILE A 63 -3.58 -20.44 -1.34
C ILE A 63 -4.04 -19.13 -1.99
N ALA A 64 -3.25 -18.07 -1.82
CA ALA A 64 -3.48 -16.74 -2.37
C ALA A 64 -2.50 -16.44 -3.50
N GLY A 65 -2.93 -15.67 -4.51
CA GLY A 65 -2.03 -15.29 -5.60
C GLY A 65 -2.52 -14.15 -6.49
N THR A 66 -1.62 -13.22 -6.80
CA THR A 66 -1.92 -12.04 -7.64
C THR A 66 -1.39 -12.21 -9.06
N SER A 67 -2.15 -11.81 -10.08
CA SER A 67 -1.73 -11.87 -11.50
C SER A 67 -1.26 -13.29 -11.89
N THR A 68 0.01 -13.48 -12.25
CA THR A 68 0.56 -14.82 -12.53
C THR A 68 0.63 -15.73 -11.31
N GLY A 69 0.78 -15.19 -10.09
CA GLY A 69 0.60 -15.96 -8.87
C GLY A 69 -0.82 -16.52 -8.75
N GLY A 70 -1.83 -15.75 -9.16
CA GLY A 70 -3.23 -16.20 -9.21
C GLY A 70 -3.50 -17.27 -10.27
N LEU A 71 -2.74 -17.27 -11.37
CA LEU A 71 -2.75 -18.38 -12.34
C LEU A 71 -2.16 -19.66 -11.73
N VAL A 72 -1.06 -19.55 -10.97
CA VAL A 72 -0.45 -20.66 -10.23
C VAL A 72 -1.42 -21.18 -9.16
N THR A 73 -2.06 -20.30 -8.39
CA THR A 73 -3.14 -20.64 -7.44
C THR A 73 -4.22 -21.47 -8.13
N ALA A 74 -4.79 -20.98 -9.24
CA ALA A 74 -5.85 -21.68 -9.96
C ALA A 74 -5.42 -23.05 -10.53
N MET A 75 -4.14 -23.22 -10.90
CA MET A 75 -3.59 -24.52 -11.34
C MET A 75 -3.43 -25.53 -10.20
N LEU A 76 -3.03 -25.05 -9.02
CA LEU A 76 -2.85 -25.88 -7.83
C LEU A 76 -4.17 -26.27 -7.16
N THR A 77 -5.20 -25.41 -7.22
CA THR A 77 -6.45 -25.63 -6.48
C THR A 77 -7.61 -26.15 -7.33
N ALA A 78 -7.56 -26.06 -8.67
CA ALA A 78 -8.61 -26.65 -9.52
C ALA A 78 -8.56 -28.19 -9.50
N PRO A 79 -9.70 -28.89 -9.37
CA PRO A 79 -9.77 -30.34 -9.42
C PRO A 79 -9.69 -30.88 -10.86
N ASN A 80 -9.11 -32.07 -10.98
CA ASN A 80 -9.27 -32.96 -12.13
C ASN A 80 -10.42 -33.97 -11.90
N GLU A 81 -10.69 -34.84 -12.87
CA GLU A 81 -11.76 -35.86 -12.84
C GLU A 81 -11.71 -36.83 -11.64
N LYS A 82 -10.57 -36.91 -10.93
CA LYS A 82 -10.37 -37.75 -9.73
C LYS A 82 -10.44 -36.95 -8.43
N ASN A 83 -10.88 -35.69 -8.46
CA ASN A 83 -10.88 -34.76 -7.32
C ASN A 83 -9.49 -34.58 -6.67
N ARG A 84 -8.43 -34.58 -7.50
CA ARG A 84 -7.04 -34.22 -7.13
C ARG A 84 -6.62 -32.96 -7.89
N PRO A 85 -5.58 -32.22 -7.44
CA PRO A 85 -5.09 -31.04 -8.15
C PRO A 85 -4.81 -31.31 -9.63
N LEU A 86 -5.18 -30.34 -10.48
CA LEU A 86 -5.03 -30.43 -11.93
C LEU A 86 -3.56 -30.41 -12.38
N PHE A 87 -2.69 -29.74 -11.62
CA PHE A 87 -1.24 -29.71 -11.83
C PHE A 87 -0.52 -30.16 -10.55
N ALA A 88 0.57 -30.91 -10.71
CA ALA A 88 1.62 -30.94 -9.69
C ALA A 88 2.48 -29.67 -9.82
N ALA A 89 3.11 -29.22 -8.73
CA ALA A 89 3.88 -27.97 -8.74
C ALA A 89 5.02 -27.97 -9.77
N LYS A 90 5.61 -29.15 -10.05
CA LYS A 90 6.60 -29.36 -11.13
C LYS A 90 6.07 -29.01 -12.52
N ASP A 91 4.80 -29.34 -12.81
CA ASP A 91 4.16 -29.18 -14.12
C ASP A 91 3.93 -27.70 -14.46
N ILE A 92 3.83 -26.85 -13.43
CA ILE A 92 3.66 -25.39 -13.57
C ILE A 92 4.90 -24.75 -14.19
N THR A 93 6.10 -25.27 -13.89
CA THR A 93 7.32 -24.83 -14.60
C THR A 93 7.24 -25.20 -16.08
N ALA A 94 6.83 -26.43 -16.41
CA ALA A 94 6.66 -26.89 -17.79
C ALA A 94 5.61 -26.08 -18.56
N PHE A 95 4.50 -25.69 -17.92
CA PHE A 95 3.50 -24.78 -18.50
C PHE A 95 4.13 -23.45 -18.94
N TYR A 96 4.98 -22.83 -18.11
CA TYR A 96 5.67 -21.60 -18.49
C TYR A 96 6.70 -21.80 -19.62
N PHE A 97 7.39 -22.95 -19.66
CA PHE A 97 8.30 -23.28 -20.78
C PHE A 97 7.56 -23.50 -22.10
N GLU A 98 6.41 -24.21 -22.12
CA GLU A 98 5.66 -24.47 -23.37
C GLU A 98 4.86 -23.23 -23.83
N HIS A 99 4.22 -22.53 -22.90
CA HIS A 99 3.22 -21.51 -23.24
C HIS A 99 3.71 -20.08 -23.04
N GLY A 100 4.72 -19.83 -22.20
CA GLY A 100 5.34 -18.51 -22.01
C GLY A 100 5.71 -17.81 -23.33
N PRO A 101 6.43 -18.47 -24.26
CA PRO A 101 6.76 -17.92 -25.59
C PRO A 101 5.56 -17.60 -26.49
N ARG A 102 4.37 -18.12 -26.17
CA ARG A 102 3.13 -17.91 -26.93
C ARG A 102 2.17 -16.92 -26.24
N ILE A 103 2.29 -16.77 -24.92
CA ILE A 103 1.65 -15.73 -24.11
C ILE A 103 2.38 -14.39 -24.31
N PHE A 104 3.71 -14.41 -24.35
CA PHE A 104 4.60 -13.26 -24.53
C PHE A 104 5.46 -13.37 -25.82
N PRO A 105 4.85 -13.42 -27.02
CA PRO A 105 5.57 -13.61 -28.28
C PRO A 105 6.56 -12.49 -28.60
N GLN A 106 7.83 -12.86 -28.81
CA GLN A 106 8.92 -11.92 -29.08
C GLN A 106 9.01 -11.58 -30.57
N SER A 107 8.95 -10.29 -30.92
CA SER A 107 9.06 -9.81 -32.30
C SER A 107 10.52 -9.75 -32.77
N GLY A 108 10.98 -10.68 -33.60
CA GLY A 108 12.31 -10.65 -34.20
C GLY A 108 12.42 -9.73 -35.44
N GLY A 109 13.57 -9.09 -35.62
CA GLY A 109 13.94 -8.35 -36.84
C GLY A 109 14.56 -6.97 -36.59
N LEU A 110 15.35 -6.47 -37.56
CA LEU A 110 16.12 -5.22 -37.44
C LEU A 110 15.26 -3.95 -37.21
N LEU A 111 13.98 -3.99 -37.59
CA LEU A 111 12.99 -2.91 -37.39
C LEU A 111 12.03 -3.16 -36.20
N ALA A 112 12.25 -4.22 -35.43
CA ALA A 112 11.31 -4.63 -34.37
C ALA A 112 11.26 -3.64 -33.20
N SER A 113 12.35 -2.99 -32.84
CA SER A 113 12.41 -1.97 -31.78
C SER A 113 11.41 -0.83 -32.02
N VAL A 114 11.50 -0.18 -33.18
CA VAL A 114 10.59 0.91 -33.60
C VAL A 114 9.15 0.40 -33.67
N ARG A 115 8.91 -0.78 -34.24
CA ARG A 115 7.57 -1.36 -34.37
C ARG A 115 6.94 -1.73 -33.03
N ASN A 116 7.73 -2.17 -32.06
CA ASN A 116 7.26 -2.51 -30.71
C ASN A 116 6.88 -1.25 -29.91
N ILE A 117 7.67 -0.16 -30.03
CA ILE A 117 7.34 1.15 -29.44
C ILE A 117 5.99 1.66 -29.99
N VAL A 118 5.84 1.68 -31.32
CA VAL A 118 4.58 2.13 -31.96
C VAL A 118 3.40 1.23 -31.57
N LYS A 119 3.59 -0.09 -31.43
CA LYS A 119 2.54 -1.00 -30.95
C LYS A 119 2.08 -0.66 -29.53
N ALA A 120 3.01 -0.54 -28.58
CA ALA A 120 2.70 -0.31 -27.16
C ALA A 120 1.98 1.03 -26.94
N VAL A 121 2.20 2.02 -27.80
CA VAL A 121 1.51 3.31 -27.79
C VAL A 121 0.04 3.18 -28.23
N VAL A 122 -0.25 2.35 -29.24
CA VAL A 122 -1.58 2.28 -29.91
C VAL A 122 -2.50 1.19 -29.34
N GLY A 123 -1.96 0.17 -28.66
CA GLY A 123 -2.73 -0.89 -28.03
C GLY A 123 -1.90 -1.67 -27.00
N PRO A 124 -2.48 -2.65 -26.28
CA PRO A 124 -1.72 -3.48 -25.36
C PRO A 124 -0.62 -4.27 -26.10
N LYS A 125 0.53 -4.46 -25.44
CA LYS A 125 1.73 -5.12 -26.03
C LYS A 125 1.41 -6.52 -26.58
N TYR A 126 0.46 -7.21 -25.94
CA TYR A 126 -0.07 -8.52 -26.29
C TYR A 126 -1.61 -8.48 -26.29
N ASP A 127 -2.27 -9.23 -27.16
CA ASP A 127 -3.74 -9.14 -27.36
C ASP A 127 -4.58 -10.05 -26.44
N GLY A 128 -3.92 -10.78 -25.53
CA GLY A 128 -4.53 -11.66 -24.54
C GLY A 128 -5.20 -12.93 -25.10
N LYS A 129 -5.40 -13.06 -26.43
CA LYS A 129 -6.24 -14.14 -27.01
C LYS A 129 -5.68 -15.52 -26.70
N TYR A 130 -4.37 -15.71 -26.83
CA TYR A 130 -3.75 -17.00 -26.52
C TYR A 130 -3.83 -17.34 -25.02
N LEU A 131 -3.67 -16.34 -24.14
CA LEU A 131 -3.78 -16.51 -22.70
C LEU A 131 -5.21 -16.92 -22.29
N HIS A 132 -6.24 -16.24 -22.79
CA HIS A 132 -7.63 -16.64 -22.56
C HIS A 132 -7.94 -18.03 -23.13
N ALA A 133 -7.44 -18.35 -24.34
CA ALA A 133 -7.66 -19.65 -24.97
C ALA A 133 -6.99 -20.80 -24.20
N ILE A 134 -5.77 -20.62 -23.70
CA ILE A 134 -5.10 -21.67 -22.91
C ILE A 134 -5.72 -21.80 -21.52
N ILE A 135 -6.03 -20.70 -20.82
CA ILE A 135 -6.73 -20.77 -19.52
C ILE A 135 -8.09 -21.47 -19.66
N GLY A 136 -8.88 -21.12 -20.69
CA GLY A 136 -10.17 -21.77 -20.96
C GLY A 136 -10.06 -23.24 -21.36
N LYS A 137 -8.98 -23.64 -22.05
CA LYS A 137 -8.68 -25.06 -22.31
C LYS A 137 -8.26 -25.81 -21.04
N THR A 138 -7.47 -25.16 -20.19
CA THR A 138 -6.86 -25.77 -19.00
C THR A 138 -7.85 -25.89 -17.84
N LEU A 139 -8.51 -24.81 -17.44
CA LEU A 139 -9.45 -24.80 -16.30
C LEU A 139 -10.89 -25.18 -16.70
N GLY A 140 -11.18 -25.27 -18.01
CA GLY A 140 -12.46 -25.74 -18.53
C GLY A 140 -13.64 -24.84 -18.16
N GLN A 141 -14.54 -25.35 -17.32
CA GLN A 141 -15.69 -24.63 -16.76
C GLN A 141 -15.67 -24.60 -15.22
N THR A 142 -14.53 -24.93 -14.61
CA THR A 142 -14.35 -24.96 -13.15
C THR A 142 -14.67 -23.62 -12.53
N ARG A 143 -15.56 -23.62 -11.54
CA ARG A 143 -15.96 -22.44 -10.77
C ARG A 143 -15.18 -22.38 -9.47
N LEU A 144 -15.09 -21.18 -8.90
CA LEU A 144 -14.34 -20.90 -7.68
C LEU A 144 -14.70 -21.85 -6.52
N HIS A 145 -16.00 -22.04 -6.22
CA HIS A 145 -16.48 -22.96 -5.17
C HIS A 145 -16.12 -24.45 -5.38
N GLN A 146 -15.50 -24.82 -6.52
CA GLN A 146 -15.08 -26.18 -6.82
C GLN A 146 -13.58 -26.40 -6.56
N THR A 147 -12.83 -25.40 -6.09
CA THR A 147 -11.41 -25.60 -5.78
C THR A 147 -11.23 -26.44 -4.51
N LEU A 148 -10.16 -27.25 -4.49
CA LEU A 148 -9.89 -28.29 -3.48
C LEU A 148 -9.48 -27.72 -2.11
N THR A 149 -8.88 -26.54 -2.12
CA THR A 149 -8.60 -25.73 -0.92
C THR A 149 -8.89 -24.27 -1.23
N ASN A 150 -8.79 -23.39 -0.24
CA ASN A 150 -9.28 -22.03 -0.39
C ASN A 150 -8.39 -21.16 -1.27
N ALA A 151 -8.98 -20.53 -2.27
CA ALA A 151 -8.23 -19.89 -3.37
C ALA A 151 -8.49 -18.37 -3.43
N VAL A 152 -7.56 -17.54 -2.96
CA VAL A 152 -7.71 -16.07 -2.92
C VAL A 152 -7.03 -15.41 -4.11
N ILE A 153 -7.80 -14.83 -5.03
CA ILE A 153 -7.31 -14.19 -6.25
C ILE A 153 -7.86 -12.76 -6.34
N PRO A 154 -7.05 -11.71 -6.08
CA PRO A 154 -7.48 -10.33 -6.21
C PRO A 154 -7.43 -9.84 -7.66
N ALA A 155 -8.43 -9.03 -8.00
CA ALA A 155 -8.50 -8.22 -9.22
C ALA A 155 -8.88 -6.77 -8.85
N PHE A 156 -8.97 -5.88 -9.83
CA PHE A 156 -9.46 -4.51 -9.64
C PHE A 156 -10.52 -4.19 -10.69
N ASP A 157 -11.72 -3.83 -10.26
CA ASP A 157 -12.79 -3.41 -11.17
C ASP A 157 -12.59 -1.93 -11.53
N ILE A 158 -11.95 -1.67 -12.67
CA ILE A 158 -11.73 -0.32 -13.17
C ILE A 158 -13.02 0.45 -13.45
N LYS A 159 -14.19 -0.19 -13.56
CA LYS A 159 -15.48 0.49 -13.72
C LYS A 159 -15.94 1.10 -12.41
N GLN A 160 -15.83 0.35 -11.31
CA GLN A 160 -16.27 0.80 -9.99
C GLN A 160 -15.13 1.42 -9.14
N LEU A 161 -13.89 1.38 -9.65
CA LEU A 161 -12.67 1.86 -9.01
C LEU A 161 -12.43 1.27 -7.61
N HIS A 162 -12.69 -0.04 -7.44
CA HIS A 162 -12.37 -0.77 -6.21
C HIS A 162 -11.67 -2.12 -6.48
N PRO A 163 -10.92 -2.67 -5.50
CA PRO A 163 -10.45 -4.05 -5.51
C PRO A 163 -11.62 -5.04 -5.47
N THR A 164 -11.56 -6.11 -6.27
CA THR A 164 -12.52 -7.23 -6.25
C THR A 164 -11.76 -8.50 -5.91
N ILE A 165 -12.01 -9.07 -4.73
CA ILE A 165 -11.31 -10.27 -4.27
C ILE A 165 -12.18 -11.49 -4.49
N PHE A 166 -11.74 -12.39 -5.35
CA PHE A 166 -12.37 -13.69 -5.56
C PHE A 166 -11.79 -14.68 -4.53
N SER A 167 -12.65 -15.29 -3.69
CA SER A 167 -12.28 -16.48 -2.93
C SER A 167 -13.46 -17.46 -2.73
N THR A 168 -13.14 -18.67 -2.28
CA THR A 168 -14.08 -19.75 -1.89
C THR A 168 -14.67 -19.57 -0.50
N LEU A 169 -13.85 -19.09 0.45
CA LEU A 169 -14.29 -18.45 1.68
C LEU A 169 -14.99 -17.15 1.26
N GLU A 170 -15.88 -16.63 2.11
CA GLU A 170 -16.25 -15.23 1.93
C GLU A 170 -14.96 -14.40 2.06
N ALA A 171 -14.64 -13.61 1.03
CA ALA A 171 -13.26 -13.60 0.55
C ALA A 171 -12.19 -13.01 1.48
N LEU A 172 -12.54 -12.05 2.33
CA LEU A 172 -11.64 -11.48 3.35
C LEU A 172 -11.80 -12.12 4.71
N VAL A 173 -12.85 -12.94 4.87
CA VAL A 173 -13.05 -13.80 6.01
C VAL A 173 -11.94 -14.89 6.01
N ALA A 174 -11.15 -15.07 4.94
CA ALA A 174 -9.85 -15.77 5.01
C ALA A 174 -8.88 -15.30 6.14
N MET A 175 -8.95 -14.04 6.59
CA MET A 175 -8.26 -13.57 7.81
C MET A 175 -9.20 -13.24 8.99
N SER A 176 -10.52 -13.44 8.82
CA SER A 176 -11.50 -13.20 9.89
C SER A 176 -12.53 -14.31 10.14
N GLU A 177 -12.45 -15.48 9.52
CA GLU A 177 -13.40 -16.64 9.61
C GLU A 177 -12.84 -17.69 10.56
N VAL A 178 -11.51 -17.82 10.54
CA VAL A 178 -10.69 -18.18 11.71
C VAL A 178 -11.12 -17.38 12.96
N THR A 179 -11.70 -16.19 12.77
CA THR A 179 -12.11 -15.25 13.83
C THR A 179 -13.63 -15.01 13.90
N LEU A 180 -14.44 -15.65 13.03
CA LEU A 180 -15.89 -15.44 12.90
C LEU A 180 -16.64 -16.76 12.68
N PHE A 181 -16.35 -17.76 13.53
CA PHE A 181 -17.25 -18.90 13.76
C PHE A 181 -18.58 -18.44 14.41
N LYS A 182 -19.44 -17.78 13.63
CA LYS A 182 -20.81 -17.47 14.02
C LYS A 182 -21.71 -18.68 13.81
N GLY A 183 -21.96 -19.42 14.90
CA GLY A 183 -23.23 -20.15 15.05
C GLY A 183 -23.19 -21.67 15.09
N ASN A 184 -22.03 -22.33 15.22
CA ASN A 184 -21.98 -23.76 15.56
C ASN A 184 -21.36 -23.97 16.95
N PRO A 185 -22.12 -24.46 17.96
CA PRO A 185 -21.63 -24.66 19.33
C PRO A 185 -20.65 -25.84 19.49
N ASP A 186 -20.48 -26.70 18.47
CA ASP A 186 -19.55 -27.83 18.51
C ASP A 186 -18.09 -27.43 18.20
N PHE A 187 -17.84 -26.16 17.83
CA PHE A 187 -16.50 -25.63 17.60
C PHE A 187 -15.98 -24.83 18.81
N PHE A 188 -14.68 -24.97 19.10
CA PHE A 188 -14.04 -24.51 20.34
C PHE A 188 -14.21 -23.00 20.63
N PRO A 189 -14.20 -22.58 21.92
CA PRO A 189 -14.21 -21.17 22.30
C PRO A 189 -12.88 -20.48 21.95
N ILE A 190 -12.82 -19.85 20.78
CA ILE A 190 -11.66 -19.12 20.28
C ILE A 190 -11.38 -17.87 21.14
N LYS A 191 -10.12 -17.69 21.54
CA LYS A 191 -9.63 -16.45 22.18
C LYS A 191 -9.24 -15.43 21.11
N PRO A 192 -9.28 -14.10 21.40
CA PRO A 192 -8.87 -13.08 20.44
C PRO A 192 -7.46 -13.33 19.88
N ILE A 193 -7.42 -13.53 18.56
CA ILE A 193 -6.28 -13.65 17.64
C ILE A 193 -4.97 -14.18 18.25
N ASP A 194 -4.78 -15.50 18.17
CA ASP A 194 -3.47 -16.13 18.38
C ASP A 194 -2.79 -16.42 17.03
N TYR A 195 -2.10 -15.41 16.49
CA TYR A 195 -1.33 -15.56 15.25
C TYR A 195 -0.17 -16.58 15.37
N GLY A 196 0.19 -17.03 16.58
CA GLY A 196 1.18 -18.09 16.77
C GLY A 196 0.79 -19.43 16.11
N ARG A 197 -0.49 -19.59 15.75
CA ARG A 197 -1.02 -20.73 14.99
C ARG A 197 -0.87 -20.62 13.47
N PHE A 198 -0.49 -19.47 12.91
CA PHE A 198 -0.41 -19.32 11.45
C PHE A 198 0.98 -19.68 10.92
N LEU A 199 1.04 -20.59 9.94
CA LEU A 199 2.24 -20.90 9.16
C LEU A 199 2.07 -20.34 7.74
N VAL A 200 2.78 -19.26 7.43
CA VAL A 200 2.61 -18.48 6.20
C VAL A 200 3.88 -18.54 5.34
N ILE A 201 3.77 -19.12 4.15
CA ILE A 201 4.84 -19.14 3.14
C ILE A 201 4.48 -18.13 2.05
N SER A 202 5.36 -17.15 1.82
CA SER A 202 5.14 -16.05 0.88
C SER A 202 6.24 -16.07 -0.18
N LEU A 203 5.86 -16.30 -1.44
CA LEU A 203 6.80 -16.54 -2.54
C LEU A 203 6.77 -15.37 -3.52
N GLY A 204 7.83 -14.56 -3.47
CA GLY A 204 8.05 -13.45 -4.37
C GLY A 204 8.50 -13.88 -5.77
N THR A 205 8.32 -12.99 -6.76
CA THR A 205 8.83 -13.21 -8.13
C THR A 205 10.18 -12.53 -8.38
N GLY A 206 10.87 -12.11 -7.33
CA GLY A 206 12.14 -11.40 -7.34
C GLY A 206 12.03 -9.92 -7.69
N ALA A 207 12.96 -9.14 -7.12
CA ALA A 207 13.18 -7.72 -7.30
C ALA A 207 14.61 -7.45 -7.83
N ARG A 208 14.92 -6.19 -8.13
CA ARG A 208 16.23 -5.76 -8.66
C ARG A 208 16.71 -4.54 -7.88
N LYS A 209 17.29 -4.76 -6.70
CA LYS A 209 17.68 -3.69 -5.76
C LYS A 209 19.12 -3.17 -5.94
N GLU A 210 19.96 -3.87 -6.71
CA GLU A 210 21.42 -3.58 -6.81
C GLU A 210 21.88 -2.76 -8.03
N GLU A 211 21.00 -2.40 -8.98
CA GLU A 211 21.40 -1.67 -10.19
C GLU A 211 20.61 -0.36 -10.34
N GLU A 212 21.31 0.77 -10.23
CA GLU A 212 20.79 2.13 -10.33
C GLU A 212 20.01 2.34 -11.65
N LYS A 213 18.67 2.25 -11.61
CA LYS A 213 17.87 2.13 -12.85
C LYS A 213 17.59 3.48 -13.50
N TYR A 214 17.26 4.48 -12.67
CA TYR A 214 16.88 5.84 -13.05
C TYR A 214 17.54 6.84 -12.10
N SER A 215 17.59 8.12 -12.46
CA SER A 215 17.98 9.19 -11.51
C SER A 215 16.86 10.24 -11.42
N ALA A 216 16.80 10.96 -10.30
CA ALA A 216 15.81 12.03 -10.13
C ALA A 216 16.09 13.23 -11.05
N GLU A 217 17.34 13.48 -11.42
CA GLU A 217 17.73 14.53 -12.37
C GLU A 217 17.42 14.15 -13.84
N GLU A 218 17.40 12.86 -14.18
CA GLU A 218 16.78 12.41 -15.43
C GLU A 218 15.25 12.58 -15.38
N ALA A 219 14.63 12.15 -14.28
CA ALA A 219 13.18 12.05 -14.15
C ALA A 219 12.46 13.39 -13.88
N SER A 220 13.16 14.42 -13.40
CA SER A 220 12.61 15.77 -13.23
C SER A 220 12.17 16.39 -14.56
N GLU A 221 12.83 16.03 -15.66
CA GLU A 221 12.51 16.47 -17.02
C GLU A 221 11.51 15.53 -17.74
N TRP A 222 11.06 14.45 -17.10
CA TRP A 222 10.15 13.50 -17.74
C TRP A 222 8.70 14.00 -17.75
N GLY A 223 8.23 14.35 -18.95
CA GLY A 223 6.80 14.30 -19.27
C GLY A 223 6.29 12.86 -19.39
N ILE A 224 5.04 12.71 -19.81
CA ILE A 224 4.35 11.41 -19.90
C ILE A 224 5.16 10.36 -20.68
N LEU A 225 5.88 10.74 -21.75
CA LEU A 225 6.68 9.79 -22.54
C LEU A 225 7.87 9.20 -21.77
N GLY A 226 8.52 9.94 -20.87
CA GLY A 226 9.63 9.42 -20.07
C GLY A 226 9.16 8.35 -19.08
N TRP A 227 8.04 8.60 -18.40
CA TRP A 227 7.37 7.65 -17.51
C TRP A 227 6.82 6.40 -18.23
N ILE A 228 6.63 6.46 -19.56
CA ILE A 228 6.16 5.36 -20.41
C ILE A 228 7.30 4.52 -21.00
N ALA A 229 8.36 5.16 -21.49
CA ALA A 229 9.38 4.54 -22.34
C ALA A 229 10.77 5.14 -22.10
N SER A 230 11.34 4.89 -20.93
CA SER A 230 12.72 5.26 -20.58
C SER A 230 13.59 4.02 -20.43
N LYS A 231 14.81 4.07 -21.00
CA LYS A 231 15.81 2.98 -20.98
C LYS A 231 15.23 1.61 -21.37
N GLY A 232 14.31 1.58 -22.33
CA GLY A 232 13.63 0.38 -22.84
C GLY A 232 12.56 -0.25 -21.93
N ASN A 233 12.25 0.40 -20.80
CA ASN A 233 11.31 -0.06 -19.78
C ASN A 233 10.17 0.96 -19.60
N THR A 234 9.21 0.67 -18.71
CA THR A 234 8.12 1.61 -18.34
C THR A 234 8.25 1.96 -16.85
N PRO A 235 9.02 3.02 -16.50
CA PRO A 235 9.39 3.34 -15.12
C PRO A 235 8.21 3.39 -14.15
N LEU A 236 7.06 3.94 -14.59
CA LEU A 236 5.91 4.11 -13.70
C LEU A 236 5.24 2.79 -13.31
N ILE A 237 5.15 1.83 -14.23
CA ILE A 237 4.62 0.48 -13.94
C ILE A 237 5.62 -0.28 -13.07
N ASP A 238 6.92 -0.17 -13.37
CA ASP A 238 7.98 -0.79 -12.56
C ASP A 238 7.92 -0.30 -11.10
N SER A 239 7.80 1.02 -10.89
CA SER A 239 7.68 1.62 -9.55
C SER A 239 6.45 1.13 -8.79
N PHE A 240 5.26 1.14 -9.39
CA PHE A 240 4.03 0.68 -8.71
C PHE A 240 4.05 -0.82 -8.36
N ILE A 241 4.58 -1.67 -9.26
CA ILE A 241 4.69 -3.12 -8.98
C ILE A 241 5.66 -3.37 -7.83
N GLN A 242 6.83 -2.73 -7.86
CA GLN A 242 7.85 -2.91 -6.84
C GLN A 242 7.42 -2.34 -5.48
N ALA A 243 6.83 -1.14 -5.46
CA ALA A 243 6.27 -0.54 -4.25
C ALA A 243 5.19 -1.42 -3.61
N SER A 244 4.29 -2.02 -4.41
CA SER A 244 3.27 -2.94 -3.90
C SER A 244 3.87 -4.20 -3.25
N SER A 245 4.91 -4.79 -3.87
CA SER A 245 5.67 -5.91 -3.28
C SER A 245 6.32 -5.53 -1.95
N ASP A 246 7.09 -4.44 -1.93
CA ASP A 246 7.86 -4.04 -0.76
C ASP A 246 6.96 -3.60 0.41
N MET A 247 5.83 -2.93 0.14
CA MET A 247 4.89 -2.55 1.20
C MET A 247 4.20 -3.78 1.83
N VAL A 248 3.87 -4.80 1.06
CA VAL A 248 3.35 -6.07 1.62
C VAL A 248 4.41 -6.75 2.49
N ASP A 249 5.66 -6.81 2.02
CA ASP A 249 6.73 -7.43 2.80
C ASP A 249 7.05 -6.67 4.10
N ILE A 250 7.07 -5.33 4.06
CA ILE A 250 7.24 -4.48 5.25
C ILE A 250 6.13 -4.77 6.28
N HIS A 251 4.85 -4.74 5.86
CA HIS A 251 3.73 -4.95 6.78
C HIS A 251 3.74 -6.37 7.38
N ILE A 252 3.87 -7.42 6.56
CA ILE A 252 3.82 -8.81 7.04
C ILE A 252 5.07 -9.19 7.84
N SER A 253 6.26 -8.72 7.45
CA SER A 253 7.49 -8.96 8.21
C SER A 253 7.41 -8.34 9.61
N VAL A 254 6.86 -7.12 9.74
CA VAL A 254 6.62 -6.51 11.05
C VAL A 254 5.64 -7.34 11.88
N VAL A 255 4.53 -7.79 11.30
CA VAL A 255 3.52 -8.64 11.96
C VAL A 255 4.11 -9.95 12.50
N PHE A 256 4.99 -10.63 11.75
CA PHE A 256 5.56 -11.91 12.20
C PHE A 256 6.79 -11.77 13.10
N GLN A 257 7.57 -10.70 12.97
CA GLN A 257 8.59 -10.34 13.97
C GLN A 257 7.93 -10.06 15.33
N ALA A 258 6.89 -9.23 15.34
CA ALA A 258 6.04 -8.88 16.48
C ALA A 258 5.58 -10.08 17.34
N LEU A 259 5.38 -11.25 16.72
CA LEU A 259 4.83 -12.44 17.37
C LEU A 259 5.86 -13.37 18.02
N ARG A 260 7.16 -13.11 17.84
CA ARG A 260 8.27 -14.03 18.16
C ARG A 260 8.25 -15.35 17.37
N SER A 261 7.27 -15.56 16.49
CA SER A 261 7.12 -16.71 15.59
C SER A 261 7.82 -16.47 14.24
N GLY A 262 9.07 -16.00 14.27
CA GLY A 262 9.90 -15.77 13.07
C GLY A 262 10.30 -17.04 12.29
N SER A 263 9.88 -18.22 12.77
CA SER A 263 9.91 -19.50 12.06
C SER A 263 8.61 -19.83 11.32
N SER A 264 7.52 -19.11 11.61
CA SER A 264 6.17 -19.37 11.09
C SER A 264 5.75 -18.41 9.96
N TYR A 265 6.59 -17.44 9.59
CA TYR A 265 6.52 -16.73 8.32
C TYR A 265 7.82 -16.91 7.55
N LEU A 266 7.70 -17.32 6.29
CA LEU A 266 8.82 -17.54 5.39
C LEU A 266 8.56 -16.80 4.08
N ARG A 267 9.06 -15.56 3.98
CA ARG A 267 9.21 -14.85 2.72
C ARG A 267 10.41 -15.43 1.97
N ILE A 268 10.21 -15.87 0.73
CA ILE A 268 11.29 -16.25 -0.19
C ILE A 268 11.22 -15.29 -1.37
N GLN A 269 12.23 -14.43 -1.48
CA GLN A 269 12.36 -13.36 -2.46
C GLN A 269 13.84 -13.27 -2.85
N ASP A 270 14.12 -13.08 -4.14
CA ASP A 270 15.47 -12.73 -4.60
C ASP A 270 15.52 -11.24 -4.93
N ASP A 271 16.45 -10.49 -4.34
CA ASP A 271 16.60 -9.05 -4.57
C ASP A 271 17.69 -8.70 -5.61
N THR A 272 18.31 -9.72 -6.21
CA THR A 272 19.58 -9.65 -6.96
C THR A 272 19.42 -9.83 -8.47
N LEU A 273 18.19 -9.84 -9.00
CA LEU A 273 17.92 -10.15 -10.42
C LEU A 273 18.56 -9.15 -11.39
N ARG A 274 19.56 -9.58 -12.16
CA ARG A 274 20.25 -8.77 -13.19
C ARG A 274 19.95 -9.23 -14.61
N GLY A 275 20.07 -8.33 -15.58
CA GLY A 275 19.87 -8.67 -17.00
C GLY A 275 18.46 -9.20 -17.32
N ALA A 276 18.37 -10.22 -18.17
CA ALA A 276 17.10 -10.72 -18.72
C ALA A 276 16.14 -11.29 -17.67
N VAL A 277 16.63 -11.88 -16.56
CA VAL A 277 15.78 -12.50 -15.54
C VAL A 277 14.95 -11.48 -14.76
N SER A 278 15.33 -10.20 -14.81
CA SER A 278 14.56 -9.11 -14.18
C SER A 278 13.27 -8.74 -14.93
N SER A 279 13.13 -9.10 -16.22
CA SER A 279 11.92 -8.77 -16.98
C SER A 279 10.74 -9.69 -16.66
N THR A 280 9.55 -9.11 -16.61
CA THR A 280 8.27 -9.82 -16.44
C THR A 280 7.78 -10.51 -17.72
N ASP A 281 8.37 -10.24 -18.90
CA ASP A 281 7.89 -10.79 -20.19
C ASP A 281 8.94 -11.34 -21.17
N ILE A 282 10.22 -11.45 -20.77
CA ILE A 282 11.25 -12.11 -21.58
C ILE A 282 11.21 -13.63 -21.34
N SER A 283 10.57 -14.35 -22.26
CA SER A 283 10.38 -15.81 -22.18
C SER A 283 11.33 -16.62 -23.08
N THR A 284 12.58 -16.20 -23.27
CA THR A 284 13.59 -16.97 -24.01
C THR A 284 14.09 -18.15 -23.16
N LYS A 285 14.37 -19.32 -23.76
CA LYS A 285 14.73 -20.56 -23.04
C LYS A 285 15.86 -20.37 -22.03
N GLU A 286 16.92 -19.67 -22.45
CA GLU A 286 18.05 -19.24 -21.62
C GLU A 286 17.62 -18.46 -20.36
N ASN A 287 16.62 -17.58 -20.48
CA ASN A 287 16.11 -16.81 -19.35
C ASN A 287 15.35 -17.68 -18.35
N LEU A 288 14.59 -18.66 -18.84
CA LEU A 288 13.84 -19.62 -18.00
C LEU A 288 14.81 -20.55 -17.24
N GLU A 289 15.91 -20.95 -17.89
CA GLU A 289 16.99 -21.73 -17.28
C GLU A 289 17.76 -20.92 -16.21
N ASN A 290 17.94 -19.61 -16.42
CA ASN A 290 18.55 -18.73 -15.43
C ASN A 290 17.62 -18.49 -14.21
N LEU A 291 16.31 -18.29 -14.41
CA LEU A 291 15.32 -18.17 -13.31
C LEU A 291 15.30 -19.42 -12.40
N LEU A 292 15.46 -20.61 -12.99
CA LEU A 292 15.56 -21.90 -12.27
C LEU A 292 16.81 -22.00 -11.37
N SER A 293 17.87 -21.24 -11.68
CA SER A 293 19.11 -21.21 -10.90
C SER A 293 18.96 -20.35 -9.64
N VAL A 294 18.34 -19.17 -9.77
CA VAL A 294 18.13 -18.19 -8.69
C VAL A 294 17.40 -18.80 -7.49
N GLY A 295 16.32 -19.55 -7.73
CA GLY A 295 15.47 -20.12 -6.68
C GLY A 295 16.16 -21.13 -5.73
N LYS A 296 17.42 -21.48 -5.96
CA LYS A 296 18.17 -22.49 -5.19
C LYS A 296 19.10 -21.91 -4.10
N GLY A 297 19.22 -20.58 -3.97
CA GLY A 297 20.27 -19.93 -3.16
C GLY A 297 19.93 -19.51 -1.71
N LEU A 298 18.66 -19.44 -1.32
CA LEU A 298 18.19 -18.48 -0.29
C LEU A 298 17.93 -19.06 1.12
N LEU A 299 18.93 -19.59 1.86
CA LEU A 299 18.70 -20.19 3.21
C LEU A 299 19.79 -19.98 4.29
N LYS A 300 19.44 -19.29 5.42
CA LYS A 300 19.82 -19.52 6.88
C LYS A 300 20.34 -18.30 7.71
N LYS A 301 19.61 -17.86 8.78
CA LYS A 301 20.03 -17.61 10.22
C LYS A 301 19.13 -16.61 11.06
N PRO A 302 19.02 -16.69 12.43
CA PRO A 302 18.19 -15.80 13.31
C PRO A 302 18.86 -15.14 14.58
N VAL A 303 18.17 -14.24 15.35
CA VAL A 303 18.60 -13.44 16.57
C VAL A 303 17.41 -13.12 17.58
N SER A 304 17.60 -12.46 18.77
CA SER A 304 16.57 -12.16 19.84
C SER A 304 16.65 -10.78 20.65
N MET A 305 16.05 -10.63 21.88
CA MET A 305 15.30 -9.43 22.50
C MET A 305 15.50 -9.27 24.09
N PRO A 306 14.70 -8.62 25.05
CA PRO A 306 13.63 -7.54 25.11
C PRO A 306 13.36 -6.60 26.42
N PRO A 307 13.30 -5.21 26.48
CA PRO A 307 12.30 -4.39 27.33
C PRO A 307 12.11 -2.80 27.17
N THR A 308 11.13 -1.91 27.59
CA THR A 308 9.63 -1.77 27.93
C THR A 308 9.19 -0.33 28.51
N TYR A 309 8.00 0.35 28.26
CA TYR A 309 6.99 1.05 29.22
C TYR A 309 5.89 2.10 28.69
N GLY A 310 4.61 2.20 29.23
CA GLY A 310 3.47 3.14 28.81
C GLY A 310 1.95 2.63 28.90
N ASN A 311 0.92 3.08 28.11
CA ASN A 311 -0.54 2.71 28.32
C ASN A 311 -1.60 2.59 27.14
N LEU A 312 -1.79 3.57 26.23
CA LEU A 312 -2.46 3.44 24.89
C LEU A 312 -1.52 4.04 23.81
N ILE A 313 -1.62 3.67 22.52
CA ILE A 313 -0.85 4.31 21.43
C ILE A 313 -1.78 5.11 20.51
N THR A 314 -1.47 6.38 20.25
CA THR A 314 -2.32 7.29 19.50
C THR A 314 -1.70 7.65 18.14
N ILE A 315 -2.40 7.34 17.05
CA ILE A 315 -1.93 7.52 15.66
C ILE A 315 -2.90 8.39 14.86
N LEU A 316 -2.37 9.42 14.20
CA LEU A 316 -3.05 10.18 13.16
C LEU A 316 -2.45 9.84 11.79
N SER A 317 -3.29 9.58 10.79
CA SER A 317 -2.91 9.32 9.40
C SER A 317 -3.65 10.24 8.44
N ILE A 318 -2.94 10.80 7.47
CA ILE A 318 -3.47 11.78 6.50
C ILE A 318 -3.11 11.35 5.08
N ASP A 319 -4.12 11.16 4.23
CA ASP A 319 -3.93 10.65 2.86
C ASP A 319 -3.29 11.66 1.90
N GLY A 320 -2.68 11.15 0.84
CA GLY A 320 -2.32 11.92 -0.36
C GLY A 320 -3.55 12.37 -1.18
N GLY A 321 -3.37 13.43 -1.99
CA GLY A 321 -4.45 13.99 -2.82
C GLY A 321 -4.31 15.46 -3.29
N GLY A 322 -3.10 16.02 -3.30
CA GLY A 322 -2.86 17.39 -3.80
C GLY A 322 -3.73 18.46 -3.13
N ILE A 323 -4.42 19.31 -3.92
CA ILE A 323 -5.22 20.43 -3.42
C ILE A 323 -6.40 20.00 -2.52
N ARG A 324 -6.85 18.74 -2.64
CA ARG A 324 -7.91 18.16 -1.80
C ARG A 324 -7.48 17.99 -0.33
N GLY A 325 -6.22 18.26 0.02
CA GLY A 325 -5.74 18.39 1.41
C GLY A 325 -6.52 19.41 2.26
N ILE A 326 -7.29 20.31 1.64
CA ILE A 326 -8.31 21.13 2.31
C ILE A 326 -9.32 20.30 3.12
N ILE A 327 -9.72 19.12 2.62
CA ILE A 327 -10.70 18.25 3.29
C ILE A 327 -10.16 17.76 4.64
N PRO A 328 -9.02 17.05 4.74
CA PRO A 328 -8.47 16.67 6.04
C PRO A 328 -8.08 17.88 6.90
N ALA A 329 -7.63 19.00 6.32
CA ALA A 329 -7.38 20.22 7.10
C ALA A 329 -8.65 20.74 7.81
N LYS A 330 -9.82 20.69 7.15
CA LYS A 330 -11.10 21.05 7.77
C LYS A 330 -11.52 20.09 8.90
N ILE A 331 -11.31 18.79 8.71
CA ILE A 331 -11.57 17.77 9.75
C ILE A 331 -10.65 17.97 10.96
N LEU A 332 -9.36 18.19 10.72
CA LEU A 332 -8.37 18.43 11.78
C LEU A 332 -8.57 19.76 12.50
N SER A 333 -9.05 20.79 11.79
CA SER A 333 -9.43 22.07 12.41
C SER A 333 -10.61 21.94 13.38
N PHE A 334 -11.48 20.93 13.24
CA PHE A 334 -12.54 20.62 14.22
C PHE A 334 -11.99 19.79 15.38
N LEU A 335 -11.17 18.76 15.10
CA LEU A 335 -10.54 17.96 16.15
C LEU A 335 -9.68 18.82 17.08
N GLU A 336 -8.89 19.75 16.53
CA GLU A 336 -8.06 20.64 17.33
C GLU A 336 -8.89 21.66 18.15
N SER A 337 -10.04 22.13 17.65
CA SER A 337 -10.91 23.00 18.45
C SER A 337 -11.57 22.25 19.61
N GLN A 338 -12.00 21.00 19.40
CA GLN A 338 -12.49 20.15 20.49
C GLN A 338 -11.43 19.88 21.57
N LEU A 339 -10.17 19.66 21.18
CA LEU A 339 -9.07 19.53 22.14
C LEU A 339 -8.81 20.86 22.89
N GLN A 340 -8.91 22.01 22.20
CA GLN A 340 -8.79 23.35 22.82
C GLN A 340 -9.97 23.72 23.73
N GLU A 341 -11.16 23.16 23.51
CA GLU A 341 -12.31 23.28 24.41
C GLU A 341 -12.13 22.45 25.70
N ILE A 342 -11.39 21.33 25.64
CA ILE A 342 -11.18 20.40 26.76
C ILE A 342 -9.95 20.77 27.63
N ASP A 343 -8.83 21.13 27.00
CA ASP A 343 -7.53 21.40 27.67
C ASP A 343 -7.04 22.86 27.51
N GLY A 344 -7.77 23.69 26.75
CA GLY A 344 -7.48 25.12 26.57
C GLY A 344 -6.81 25.48 25.24
N LYS A 345 -6.95 26.76 24.86
CA LYS A 345 -6.54 27.38 23.58
C LYS A 345 -5.14 27.05 23.03
N ASP A 346 -4.20 26.64 23.88
CA ASP A 346 -2.80 26.39 23.54
C ASP A 346 -2.52 24.92 23.19
N ALA A 347 -3.52 24.04 23.35
CA ALA A 347 -3.53 22.65 22.92
C ALA A 347 -3.43 22.52 21.39
N ARG A 348 -2.62 21.58 20.90
CA ARG A 348 -2.40 21.30 19.47
C ARG A 348 -2.42 19.81 19.18
N ILE A 349 -2.71 19.42 17.95
CA ILE A 349 -2.73 18.00 17.49
C ILE A 349 -1.50 17.22 17.99
N ALA A 350 -0.29 17.75 17.83
CA ALA A 350 0.96 17.07 18.22
C ALA A 350 1.11 16.80 19.73
N ASP A 351 0.27 17.38 20.61
CA ASP A 351 0.31 17.10 22.06
C ASP A 351 -0.38 15.77 22.43
N TYR A 352 -1.12 15.16 21.51
CA TYR A 352 -2.02 14.03 21.78
C TYR A 352 -1.72 12.76 20.97
N PHE A 353 -0.99 12.89 19.86
CA PHE A 353 -0.63 11.77 18.98
C PHE A 353 0.83 11.36 19.16
N ASP A 354 1.07 10.09 19.46
CA ASP A 354 2.41 9.49 19.45
C ASP A 354 3.01 9.46 18.04
N VAL A 355 2.16 9.32 17.03
CA VAL A 355 2.55 9.34 15.62
C VAL A 355 1.60 10.20 14.80
N VAL A 356 2.17 11.09 13.99
CA VAL A 356 1.47 11.78 12.91
C VAL A 356 2.09 11.35 11.58
N ALA A 357 1.30 10.67 10.75
CA ALA A 357 1.73 10.12 9.48
C ALA A 357 1.02 10.79 8.31
N GLY A 358 1.73 10.98 7.21
CA GLY A 358 1.20 11.71 6.06
C GLY A 358 1.93 11.41 4.76
N THR A 359 1.18 11.24 3.68
CA THR A 359 1.70 11.02 2.33
C THR A 359 1.36 12.20 1.44
N SER A 360 2.30 12.65 0.58
CA SER A 360 2.05 13.75 -0.37
C SER A 360 1.56 15.00 0.34
N THR A 361 0.44 15.57 -0.11
CA THR A 361 -0.25 16.67 0.59
C THR A 361 -0.48 16.39 2.07
N GLY A 362 -0.82 15.15 2.46
CA GLY A 362 -0.96 14.74 3.86
C GLY A 362 0.37 14.76 4.63
N GLY A 363 1.51 14.52 3.95
CA GLY A 363 2.86 14.68 4.49
C GLY A 363 3.24 16.15 4.73
N LEU A 364 2.76 17.06 3.88
CA LEU A 364 2.85 18.50 4.14
C LEU A 364 2.05 18.88 5.39
N VAL A 365 0.79 18.42 5.50
CA VAL A 365 -0.08 18.66 6.66
C VAL A 365 0.52 18.09 7.95
N ALA A 366 1.02 16.84 7.91
CA ALA A 366 1.71 16.21 9.04
C ALA A 366 2.90 17.07 9.50
N THR A 367 3.75 17.50 8.56
CA THR A 367 4.92 18.34 8.86
C THR A 367 4.54 19.72 9.40
N MET A 368 3.47 20.35 8.91
CA MET A 368 2.95 21.62 9.45
C MET A 368 2.48 21.51 10.90
N LEU A 369 1.96 20.34 11.29
CA LEU A 369 1.49 20.03 12.64
C LEU A 369 2.60 19.56 13.59
N THR A 370 3.71 18.99 13.09
CA THR A 370 4.79 18.46 13.94
C THR A 370 6.10 19.24 13.91
N ALA A 371 6.34 20.12 12.93
CA ALA A 371 7.53 20.97 12.91
C ALA A 371 7.48 22.04 14.02
N PRO A 372 8.56 22.23 14.80
CA PRO A 372 8.62 23.26 15.82
C PRO A 372 8.80 24.67 15.23
N ASN A 373 8.13 25.63 15.86
CA ASN A 373 8.47 27.05 15.80
C ASN A 373 9.47 27.43 16.91
N GLU A 374 9.89 28.71 16.95
CA GLU A 374 10.85 29.26 17.93
C GLU A 374 10.50 29.01 19.42
N LYS A 375 9.24 28.71 19.73
CA LYS A 375 8.74 28.43 21.09
C LYS A 375 8.56 26.94 21.37
N ASN A 376 9.09 26.08 20.51
CA ASN A 376 8.91 24.62 20.55
C ASN A 376 7.43 24.19 20.60
N ARG A 377 6.58 24.88 19.84
CA ARG A 377 5.18 24.53 19.57
C ARG A 377 4.99 24.30 18.06
N PRO A 378 3.92 23.61 17.61
CA PRO A 378 3.64 23.42 16.19
C PRO A 378 3.67 24.71 15.39
N LEU A 379 4.22 24.63 14.17
CA LEU A 379 4.38 25.76 13.27
C LEU A 379 3.04 26.32 12.76
N PHE A 380 2.03 25.45 12.60
CA PHE A 380 0.66 25.80 12.21
C PHE A 380 -0.34 25.32 13.29
N THR A 381 -1.48 26.01 13.43
CA THR A 381 -2.71 25.37 13.92
C THR A 381 -3.35 24.58 12.78
N ALA A 382 -4.18 23.58 13.09
CA ALA A 382 -4.89 22.82 12.07
C ALA A 382 -5.82 23.70 11.19
N LYS A 383 -6.26 24.85 11.73
CA LYS A 383 -7.05 25.87 11.01
C LYS A 383 -6.22 26.63 9.96
N ASP A 384 -4.97 26.95 10.26
CA ASP A 384 -4.09 27.73 9.37
C ASP A 384 -3.77 26.95 8.08
N ILE A 385 -3.82 25.62 8.13
CA ILE A 385 -3.57 24.73 6.99
C ILE A 385 -4.62 24.93 5.89
N THR A 386 -5.89 25.16 6.24
CA THR A 386 -6.92 25.53 5.25
C THR A 386 -6.59 26.85 4.57
N ALA A 387 -6.12 27.86 5.33
CA ALA A 387 -5.71 29.15 4.77
C ALA A 387 -4.47 29.01 3.86
N PHE A 388 -3.51 28.16 4.22
CA PHE A 388 -2.34 27.85 3.39
C PHE A 388 -2.76 27.34 2.00
N TYR A 389 -3.64 26.34 1.90
CA TYR A 389 -4.08 25.83 0.60
C TYR A 389 -4.88 26.86 -0.22
N VAL A 390 -5.68 27.71 0.45
CA VAL A 390 -6.42 28.79 -0.24
C VAL A 390 -5.48 29.87 -0.78
N GLU A 391 -4.42 30.23 -0.06
CA GLU A 391 -3.48 31.28 -0.51
C GLU A 391 -2.42 30.75 -1.49
N HIS A 392 -1.89 29.54 -1.28
CA HIS A 392 -0.76 29.00 -2.04
C HIS A 392 -1.16 27.99 -3.12
N GLY A 393 -2.31 27.31 -2.99
CA GLY A 393 -2.83 26.37 -4.01
C GLY A 393 -2.86 26.95 -5.44
N PRO A 394 -3.41 28.16 -5.66
CA PRO A 394 -3.40 28.83 -6.97
C PRO A 394 -2.01 29.15 -7.54
N LYS A 395 -0.96 29.13 -6.70
CA LYS A 395 0.44 29.43 -7.04
C LYS A 395 1.27 28.15 -7.24
N ILE A 396 0.93 27.08 -6.50
CA ILE A 396 1.48 25.72 -6.64
C ILE A 396 0.94 25.06 -7.92
N PHE A 397 -0.37 25.20 -8.17
CA PHE A 397 -1.06 24.62 -9.34
C PHE A 397 -1.69 25.74 -10.21
N PRO A 398 -0.89 26.59 -10.89
CA PRO A 398 -1.41 27.73 -11.64
C PRO A 398 -2.31 27.31 -12.82
N ASN A 399 -3.53 27.86 -12.84
CA ASN A 399 -4.50 27.65 -13.91
C ASN A 399 -4.00 28.28 -15.23
N SER A 400 -3.85 27.48 -16.29
CA SER A 400 -3.45 27.95 -17.62
C SER A 400 -4.63 28.54 -18.40
N GLY A 401 -5.15 29.66 -17.90
CA GLY A 401 -6.39 30.34 -18.34
C GLY A 401 -6.33 31.00 -19.72
N CYS A 402 -6.03 30.25 -20.78
CA CYS A 402 -6.09 30.73 -22.16
C CYS A 402 -6.81 29.72 -23.07
N LEU A 403 -7.88 30.15 -23.74
CA LEU A 403 -8.69 29.31 -24.64
C LEU A 403 -7.92 28.77 -25.86
N LEU A 404 -6.75 29.34 -26.19
CA LEU A 404 -5.85 28.85 -27.24
C LEU A 404 -4.78 27.87 -26.72
N ALA A 405 -4.79 27.51 -25.43
CA ALA A 405 -3.75 26.68 -24.83
C ALA A 405 -3.93 25.16 -25.04
N SER A 406 -5.09 24.68 -25.50
CA SER A 406 -5.41 23.24 -25.58
C SER A 406 -4.33 22.40 -26.29
N ALA A 407 -3.90 22.81 -27.48
CA ALA A 407 -2.84 22.12 -28.23
C ALA A 407 -1.45 22.25 -27.56
N LYS A 408 -1.13 23.42 -26.97
CA LYS A 408 0.14 23.65 -26.25
C LYS A 408 0.22 22.85 -24.95
N ASN A 409 -0.87 22.72 -24.20
CA ASN A 409 -0.91 22.00 -22.94
C ASN A 409 -0.72 20.49 -23.15
N ILE A 410 -1.30 19.92 -24.23
CA ILE A 410 -1.04 18.53 -24.62
C ILE A 410 0.45 18.35 -24.97
N LEU A 411 1.02 19.23 -25.81
CA LEU A 411 2.43 19.15 -26.19
C LEU A 411 3.38 19.32 -24.98
N LYS A 412 3.00 20.14 -23.99
CA LYS A 412 3.77 20.36 -22.77
C LYS A 412 3.68 19.19 -21.78
N ALA A 413 2.50 18.57 -21.59
CA ALA A 413 2.39 17.37 -20.75
C ALA A 413 3.17 16.16 -21.31
N VAL A 414 3.38 16.14 -22.64
CA VAL A 414 4.26 15.19 -23.33
C VAL A 414 5.75 15.48 -23.09
N ALA A 415 6.12 16.74 -22.77
CA ALA A 415 7.51 17.22 -22.65
C ALA A 415 7.73 18.02 -21.34
N GLY A 416 8.05 17.27 -20.28
CA GLY A 416 8.21 17.76 -18.91
C GLY A 416 6.98 17.54 -18.02
N PRO A 417 7.11 17.65 -16.69
CA PRO A 417 5.97 17.60 -15.76
C PRO A 417 5.02 18.78 -15.97
N LYS A 418 3.75 18.59 -15.58
CA LYS A 418 2.68 19.60 -15.73
C LYS A 418 3.03 20.92 -15.03
N TYR A 419 3.61 20.83 -13.85
CA TYR A 419 4.08 21.94 -13.00
C TYR A 419 5.58 21.80 -12.73
N ASP A 420 6.30 22.92 -12.60
CA ASP A 420 7.78 22.92 -12.50
C ASP A 420 8.30 22.85 -11.06
N GLY A 421 7.42 22.68 -10.07
CA GLY A 421 7.73 22.57 -8.64
C GLY A 421 8.27 23.83 -7.96
N LYS A 422 8.77 24.84 -8.71
CA LYS A 422 9.60 25.92 -8.14
C LYS A 422 8.93 26.67 -6.99
N TYR A 423 7.67 27.06 -7.15
CA TYR A 423 6.93 27.76 -6.10
C TYR A 423 6.67 26.87 -4.87
N LEU A 424 6.40 25.57 -5.06
CA LEU A 424 6.27 24.61 -3.96
C LEU A 424 7.58 24.48 -3.20
N HIS A 425 8.71 24.36 -3.92
CA HIS A 425 10.04 24.23 -3.30
C HIS A 425 10.41 25.51 -2.53
N GLU A 426 10.11 26.69 -3.09
CA GLU A 426 10.32 27.98 -2.44
C GLU A 426 9.50 28.10 -1.15
N ILE A 427 8.17 27.91 -1.21
CA ILE A 427 7.30 28.12 -0.04
C ILE A 427 7.56 27.12 1.07
N ILE A 428 7.82 25.84 0.73
CA ILE A 428 8.12 24.80 1.72
C ILE A 428 9.49 25.02 2.37
N ARG A 429 10.52 25.44 1.61
CA ARG A 429 11.84 25.80 2.19
C ARG A 429 11.78 27.09 3.01
N LYS A 430 10.95 28.06 2.62
CA LYS A 430 10.69 29.28 3.40
C LYS A 430 9.99 28.99 4.74
N ILE A 431 9.03 28.07 4.74
CA ILE A 431 8.26 27.70 5.94
C ILE A 431 9.08 26.84 6.89
N LEU A 432 9.74 25.79 6.39
CA LEU A 432 10.44 24.80 7.22
C LEU A 432 11.92 25.13 7.47
N GLY A 433 12.45 26.16 6.81
CA GLY A 433 13.80 26.68 7.05
C GLY A 433 14.89 25.61 6.91
N GLN A 434 15.54 25.28 8.01
CA GLN A 434 16.58 24.24 8.12
C GLN A 434 16.19 23.10 9.08
N THR A 435 14.90 22.99 9.42
CA THR A 435 14.41 21.99 10.37
C THR A 435 14.53 20.57 9.79
N ARG A 436 15.09 19.65 10.58
CA ARG A 436 15.32 18.23 10.24
C ARG A 436 14.31 17.29 10.90
N LEU A 437 14.26 16.05 10.42
CA LEU A 437 13.32 15.03 10.87
C LEU A 437 13.39 14.73 12.37
N HIS A 438 14.59 14.73 12.99
CA HIS A 438 14.72 14.51 14.44
C HIS A 438 14.12 15.63 15.30
N GLN A 439 13.81 16.79 14.71
CA GLN A 439 13.31 17.97 15.44
C GLN A 439 11.78 18.00 15.53
N THR A 440 11.07 17.03 14.94
CA THR A 440 9.60 16.97 15.01
C THR A 440 9.11 16.74 16.44
N LEU A 441 8.09 17.50 16.85
CA LEU A 441 7.56 17.57 18.22
C LEU A 441 6.92 16.25 18.71
N THR A 442 6.50 15.41 17.77
CA THR A 442 6.13 14.02 17.98
C THR A 442 6.64 13.19 16.80
N ASN A 443 6.55 11.87 16.86
CA ASN A 443 7.12 11.00 15.84
C ASN A 443 6.34 11.18 14.52
N THR A 444 7.07 11.49 13.45
CA THR A 444 6.52 11.80 12.13
C THR A 444 6.90 10.70 11.15
N VAL A 445 5.94 10.21 10.37
CA VAL A 445 6.12 9.12 9.41
C VAL A 445 5.63 9.55 8.02
N ILE A 446 6.57 9.77 7.10
CA ILE A 446 6.30 10.27 5.74
C ILE A 446 6.88 9.30 4.70
N PRO A 447 6.03 8.55 3.97
CA PRO A 447 6.47 7.72 2.85
C PRO A 447 6.92 8.56 1.64
N THR A 448 7.98 8.11 0.98
CA THR A 448 8.35 8.47 -0.40
C THR A 448 8.70 7.19 -1.17
N PHE A 449 8.91 7.28 -2.49
CA PHE A 449 9.48 6.17 -3.26
C PHE A 449 10.78 6.62 -3.95
N ASP A 450 11.88 5.88 -3.78
CA ASP A 450 13.15 6.18 -4.44
C ASP A 450 13.23 5.46 -5.79
N ILE A 451 13.31 6.20 -6.89
CA ILE A 451 13.33 5.65 -8.26
C ILE A 451 14.70 5.13 -8.72
N LYS A 452 15.77 5.49 -8.00
CA LYS A 452 17.13 5.02 -8.29
C LYS A 452 17.35 3.63 -7.72
N LEU A 453 16.84 3.40 -6.51
CA LEU A 453 16.86 2.11 -5.81
C LEU A 453 15.62 1.25 -6.08
N LEU A 454 14.56 1.81 -6.67
CA LEU A 454 13.23 1.22 -6.82
C LEU A 454 12.70 0.62 -5.51
N GLN A 455 12.59 1.41 -4.45
CA GLN A 455 11.99 0.95 -3.19
C GLN A 455 11.34 2.10 -2.41
N PRO A 456 10.30 1.83 -1.57
CA PRO A 456 9.79 2.81 -0.64
C PRO A 456 10.89 3.29 0.32
N THR A 457 10.97 4.60 0.53
CA THR A 457 11.81 5.20 1.58
C THR A 457 10.88 5.85 2.59
N ILE A 458 10.81 5.28 3.80
CA ILE A 458 9.98 5.80 4.88
C ILE A 458 10.84 6.75 5.73
N PHE A 459 10.53 8.03 5.68
CA PHE A 459 11.12 9.01 6.59
C PHE A 459 10.37 8.96 7.92
N SER A 460 11.02 8.34 8.92
CA SER A 460 10.46 8.07 10.24
C SER A 460 11.37 8.64 11.33
N THR A 461 10.82 9.45 12.24
CA THR A 461 11.58 10.00 13.39
C THR A 461 12.20 8.89 14.26
N PHE A 462 11.60 7.70 14.28
CA PHE A 462 12.13 6.52 14.96
C PHE A 462 13.47 6.07 14.35
N GLU A 463 13.48 5.93 13.03
CA GLU A 463 14.62 5.41 12.27
C GLU A 463 15.84 6.32 12.26
N VAL A 464 15.70 7.61 12.58
CA VAL A 464 16.84 8.54 12.64
C VAL A 464 17.91 8.08 13.63
N LYS A 465 17.51 7.43 14.75
CA LYS A 465 18.46 6.92 15.75
C LYS A 465 19.29 5.73 15.24
N SER A 466 18.69 4.85 14.44
CA SER A 466 19.34 3.65 13.89
C SER A 466 20.04 3.92 12.55
N LYS A 467 19.54 4.90 11.80
CA LYS A 467 19.96 5.27 10.44
C LYS A 467 20.03 6.81 10.30
N PRO A 468 21.09 7.48 10.81
CA PRO A 468 21.21 8.94 10.77
C PRO A 468 21.11 9.57 9.36
N SER A 469 21.35 8.79 8.30
CA SER A 469 21.11 9.21 6.91
C SER A 469 19.64 9.51 6.57
N LEU A 470 18.68 9.16 7.43
CA LEU A 470 17.27 9.55 7.29
C LEU A 470 16.95 10.90 7.93
N ASP A 471 17.89 11.57 8.62
CA ASP A 471 17.72 12.90 9.20
C ASP A 471 17.81 14.03 8.15
N ALA A 472 17.02 13.91 7.10
CA ALA A 472 16.91 14.90 6.04
C ALA A 472 16.22 16.18 6.53
N LEU A 473 16.36 17.26 5.75
CA LEU A 473 15.56 18.46 5.94
C LEU A 473 14.08 18.12 5.70
N LEU A 474 13.20 18.57 6.59
CA LEU A 474 11.75 18.39 6.45
C LEU A 474 11.24 19.02 5.13
N SER A 475 11.90 20.05 4.62
CA SER A 475 11.58 20.63 3.32
C SER A 475 11.86 19.69 2.14
N ASP A 476 12.97 18.95 2.16
CA ASP A 476 13.29 17.98 1.10
C ASP A 476 12.44 16.70 1.21
N ILE A 477 12.07 16.28 2.43
CA ILE A 477 11.08 15.22 2.67
C ILE A 477 9.71 15.63 2.12
N CYS A 478 9.23 16.84 2.45
CA CYS A 478 7.97 17.41 1.97
C CYS A 478 7.89 17.52 0.44
N ILE A 479 8.97 17.96 -0.20
CA ILE A 479 9.06 18.03 -1.66
C ILE A 479 9.02 16.61 -2.24
N GLY A 480 9.86 15.70 -1.74
CA GLY A 480 9.92 14.32 -2.22
C GLY A 480 8.61 13.56 -2.10
N THR A 481 7.93 13.65 -0.94
CA THR A 481 6.63 12.94 -0.75
C THR A 481 5.53 13.48 -1.64
N SER A 482 5.65 14.72 -2.14
CA SER A 482 4.67 15.40 -3.00
C SER A 482 5.03 15.37 -4.50
N ALA A 483 6.15 14.75 -4.88
CA ALA A 483 6.68 14.76 -6.25
C ALA A 483 5.94 13.76 -7.16
N ALA A 484 4.66 14.03 -7.42
CA ALA A 484 3.77 13.10 -8.12
C ALA A 484 4.16 12.96 -9.60
N PRO A 485 4.42 11.73 -10.11
CA PRO A 485 4.77 11.48 -11.51
C PRO A 485 3.81 12.15 -12.50
N THR A 486 4.38 12.78 -13.53
CA THR A 486 3.69 13.63 -14.54
C THR A 486 3.13 14.97 -14.04
N TYR A 487 2.90 15.14 -12.72
CA TYR A 487 2.43 16.41 -12.14
C TYR A 487 3.60 17.33 -11.76
N LEU A 488 4.59 16.79 -11.03
CA LEU A 488 5.72 17.52 -10.46
C LEU A 488 7.05 16.80 -10.79
N PRO A 489 8.20 17.51 -10.79
CA PRO A 489 9.50 16.88 -11.00
C PRO A 489 9.87 15.96 -9.83
N ALA A 490 10.61 14.88 -10.11
CA ALA A 490 11.29 14.08 -9.09
C ALA A 490 12.30 14.94 -8.30
N HIS A 491 12.54 14.60 -7.03
CA HIS A 491 13.40 15.39 -6.14
C HIS A 491 14.71 14.70 -5.80
N TYR A 492 15.82 15.45 -5.86
CA TYR A 492 17.16 14.97 -5.56
C TYR A 492 17.79 15.76 -4.42
N PHE A 493 18.38 15.05 -3.46
CA PHE A 493 19.24 15.64 -2.42
C PHE A 493 20.19 14.60 -1.82
N LYS A 494 21.08 15.06 -0.92
CA LYS A 494 22.01 14.22 -0.17
C LYS A 494 21.93 14.47 1.33
N THR A 495 22.37 13.50 2.11
CA THR A 495 22.54 13.56 3.57
C THR A 495 23.89 12.97 3.98
N GLY A 496 24.30 13.19 5.24
CA GLY A 496 25.63 12.84 5.74
C GLY A 496 26.64 13.99 5.58
N ASP A 497 27.80 13.84 6.23
CA ASP A 497 28.92 14.78 6.08
C ASP A 497 29.88 14.30 4.97
N SER A 498 30.16 15.18 4.02
CA SER A 498 31.08 14.93 2.91
C SER A 498 32.52 14.63 3.34
N SER A 499 32.90 14.97 4.58
CA SER A 499 34.24 14.71 5.14
C SER A 499 34.38 13.32 5.77
N GLU A 500 33.29 12.66 6.18
CA GLU A 500 33.30 11.30 6.73
C GLU A 500 32.97 10.21 5.69
N GLY A 501 32.64 10.60 4.46
CA GLY A 501 32.37 9.68 3.33
C GLY A 501 31.01 8.96 3.38
N ASN A 502 30.29 9.01 4.51
CA ASN A 502 28.96 8.40 4.69
C ASN A 502 27.83 9.24 4.06
N VAL A 503 27.98 9.59 2.78
CA VAL A 503 27.01 10.39 2.04
C VAL A 503 25.94 9.50 1.40
N ARG A 504 24.66 9.71 1.77
CA ARG A 504 23.52 9.02 1.15
C ARG A 504 22.77 9.96 0.20
N GLU A 505 22.58 9.51 -1.02
CA GLU A 505 21.73 10.15 -2.03
C GLU A 505 20.27 9.70 -1.90
N PHE A 506 19.34 10.57 -2.31
CA PHE A 506 17.91 10.27 -2.41
C PHE A 506 17.36 10.78 -3.75
N ASN A 507 16.56 9.95 -4.42
CA ASN A 507 16.02 10.18 -5.76
C ASN A 507 14.50 9.95 -5.74
N LEU A 508 13.75 10.90 -5.16
CA LEU A 508 12.40 10.64 -4.64
C LEU A 508 11.28 11.07 -5.59
N ILE A 509 10.21 10.28 -5.56
CA ILE A 509 8.87 10.63 -6.03
C ILE A 509 7.82 10.41 -4.93
N ASP A 510 6.60 10.86 -5.22
CA ASP A 510 5.46 10.89 -4.28
C ASP A 510 5.20 9.55 -3.57
N GLY A 511 4.96 9.63 -2.25
CA GLY A 511 4.73 8.45 -1.41
C GLY A 511 3.46 7.67 -1.75
N GLY A 512 2.51 8.28 -2.47
CA GLY A 512 1.28 7.66 -2.97
C GLY A 512 1.51 6.59 -4.04
N VAL A 513 2.76 6.46 -4.54
CA VAL A 513 3.21 5.30 -5.33
C VAL A 513 3.30 4.02 -4.49
N ALA A 514 3.50 4.15 -3.17
CA ALA A 514 3.60 3.03 -2.23
C ALA A 514 2.41 2.97 -1.24
N ALA A 515 2.12 4.07 -0.55
CA ALA A 515 1.14 4.11 0.53
C ALA A 515 0.38 5.45 0.56
N ASN A 516 -0.68 5.58 -0.27
CA ASN A 516 -1.47 6.83 -0.30
C ASN A 516 -2.22 7.08 1.02
N ASN A 517 -2.63 6.01 1.71
CA ASN A 517 -3.13 6.03 3.09
C ASN A 517 -2.02 5.46 4.00
N PRO A 518 -1.24 6.30 4.72
CA PRO A 518 -0.08 5.84 5.48
C PRO A 518 -0.40 5.15 6.82
N ALA A 519 -1.68 4.92 7.14
CA ALA A 519 -2.10 4.42 8.47
C ALA A 519 -1.44 3.09 8.86
N LEU A 520 -1.38 2.12 7.94
CA LEU A 520 -0.75 0.83 8.20
C LEU A 520 0.79 0.92 8.28
N VAL A 521 1.39 1.88 7.58
CA VAL A 521 2.83 2.19 7.68
C VAL A 521 3.15 2.74 9.07
N ALA A 522 2.33 3.69 9.56
CA ALA A 522 2.45 4.24 10.91
C ALA A 522 2.26 3.17 11.99
N MET A 523 1.25 2.30 11.84
CA MET A 523 1.05 1.16 12.73
C MET A 523 2.25 0.20 12.71
N SER A 524 2.87 -0.02 11.56
CA SER A 524 4.03 -0.91 11.42
C SER A 524 5.31 -0.33 12.02
N GLU A 525 5.55 0.98 11.83
CA GLU A 525 6.64 1.70 12.51
C GLU A 525 6.49 1.61 14.03
N VAL A 526 5.30 1.90 14.56
CA VAL A 526 4.99 1.72 15.99
C VAL A 526 5.23 0.28 16.44
N THR A 527 4.73 -0.70 15.69
CA THR A 527 4.85 -2.13 16.04
C THR A 527 6.31 -2.56 16.10
N ARG A 528 7.16 -2.11 15.16
CA ARG A 528 8.61 -2.36 15.23
C ARG A 528 9.24 -1.68 16.45
N GLN A 529 8.87 -0.44 16.78
CA GLN A 529 9.40 0.25 17.95
C GLN A 529 8.93 -0.34 19.30
N VAL A 530 7.75 -0.96 19.33
CA VAL A 530 7.24 -1.76 20.44
C VAL A 530 7.96 -3.11 20.56
N PHE A 531 8.50 -3.64 19.47
CA PHE A 531 9.30 -4.88 19.44
C PHE A 531 10.80 -4.64 19.73
N GLU A 532 11.35 -3.51 19.28
CA GLU A 532 12.67 -2.98 19.68
C GLU A 532 12.63 -2.37 21.10
N GLU A 533 11.43 -2.26 21.67
CA GLU A 533 11.08 -1.76 23.00
C GLU A 533 11.72 -0.41 23.34
N ASN A 534 11.64 0.49 22.36
CA ASN A 534 11.89 1.92 22.53
C ASN A 534 11.15 2.41 23.80
N PRO A 535 11.85 3.00 24.80
CA PRO A 535 11.27 3.33 26.11
C PRO A 535 10.20 4.43 26.09
N ASN A 536 9.93 5.01 24.92
CA ASN A 536 8.78 5.87 24.66
C ASN A 536 7.47 5.07 24.48
N PHE A 537 7.56 3.76 24.21
CA PHE A 537 6.45 2.84 23.98
C PHE A 537 6.44 1.66 24.95
N PHE A 538 5.30 0.97 25.02
CA PHE A 538 4.95 0.15 26.16
C PHE A 538 4.89 -1.35 25.90
N PRO A 539 5.04 -2.18 26.96
CA PRO A 539 4.85 -3.61 26.89
C PRO A 539 3.36 -3.92 26.67
N ILE A 540 2.92 -3.72 25.44
CA ILE A 540 1.87 -4.50 24.84
C ILE A 540 2.49 -5.76 24.25
N LYS A 541 1.66 -6.76 23.95
CA LYS A 541 2.05 -7.70 22.89
C LYS A 541 2.12 -6.88 21.60
N PRO A 542 3.16 -7.00 20.75
CA PRO A 542 3.27 -6.16 19.57
C PRO A 542 2.09 -6.25 18.56
N MET A 543 1.18 -7.22 18.71
CA MET A 543 -0.07 -7.35 17.94
C MET A 543 -1.37 -6.97 18.71
N ASP A 544 -1.27 -6.33 19.89
CA ASP A 544 -2.42 -5.85 20.66
C ASP A 544 -2.99 -4.54 20.08
N TYR A 545 -3.51 -4.58 18.85
CA TYR A 545 -4.06 -3.41 18.17
C TYR A 545 -5.31 -2.83 18.87
N GLY A 546 -5.92 -3.56 19.83
CA GLY A 546 -6.92 -2.99 20.74
C GLY A 546 -6.38 -1.85 21.61
N LYS A 547 -5.04 -1.69 21.71
CA LYS A 547 -4.35 -0.58 22.37
C LYS A 547 -4.02 0.59 21.43
N PHE A 548 -4.26 0.45 20.13
CA PHE A 548 -4.05 1.51 19.16
C PHE A 548 -5.34 2.32 19.02
N LEU A 549 -5.23 3.64 19.09
CA LEU A 549 -6.30 4.59 18.76
C LEU A 549 -5.88 5.31 17.47
N VAL A 550 -6.54 4.97 16.37
CA VAL A 550 -6.15 5.37 15.01
C VAL A 550 -7.22 6.25 14.38
N ILE A 551 -6.85 7.48 14.03
CA ILE A 551 -7.67 8.38 13.23
C ILE A 551 -7.03 8.47 11.84
N SER A 552 -7.78 8.13 10.79
CA SER A 552 -7.32 8.14 9.40
C SER A 552 -8.24 9.04 8.57
N VAL A 553 -7.68 10.07 7.94
CA VAL A 553 -8.46 11.10 7.22
C VAL A 553 -8.07 11.15 5.75
N GLY A 554 -9.02 10.79 4.89
CA GLY A 554 -8.89 10.76 3.45
C GLY A 554 -9.06 12.12 2.78
N THR A 555 -8.60 12.22 1.52
CA THR A 555 -8.80 13.41 0.66
C THR A 555 -9.97 13.27 -0.31
N GLY A 556 -10.81 12.24 -0.13
CA GLY A 556 -11.93 11.91 -1.01
C GLY A 556 -11.56 11.13 -2.28
N THR A 557 -12.54 10.50 -2.90
CA THR A 557 -12.45 9.66 -4.10
C THR A 557 -13.68 9.82 -5.00
N GLN A 558 -13.58 9.35 -6.25
CA GLN A 558 -14.54 9.61 -7.35
C GLN A 558 -15.15 8.30 -7.87
N LYS A 559 -15.69 7.47 -6.96
CA LYS A 559 -16.18 6.12 -7.31
C LYS A 559 -17.50 6.14 -8.09
N LYS A 560 -18.29 7.21 -7.98
CA LYS A 560 -19.62 7.33 -8.59
C LYS A 560 -19.66 7.50 -10.11
N GLU A 561 -18.64 8.09 -10.74
CA GLU A 561 -18.69 8.47 -12.16
C GLU A 561 -18.57 7.29 -13.14
N GLU A 562 -18.24 6.08 -12.66
CA GLU A 562 -17.99 4.89 -13.48
C GLU A 562 -17.05 5.13 -14.69
N LYS A 563 -16.03 5.98 -14.51
CA LYS A 563 -15.22 6.60 -15.59
C LYS A 563 -14.71 5.64 -16.67
N TYR A 564 -14.40 4.40 -16.31
CA TYR A 564 -13.71 3.44 -17.17
C TYR A 564 -14.52 2.15 -17.35
N SER A 565 -14.14 1.30 -18.31
CA SER A 565 -14.74 -0.03 -18.44
C SER A 565 -13.77 -1.01 -19.08
N ALA A 566 -13.82 -2.28 -18.68
CA ALA A 566 -12.94 -3.33 -19.21
C ALA A 566 -13.01 -3.44 -20.76
N LYS A 567 -14.20 -3.21 -21.34
CA LYS A 567 -14.43 -3.21 -22.80
C LYS A 567 -13.76 -2.04 -23.54
N ALA A 568 -13.53 -0.92 -22.86
CA ALA A 568 -12.73 0.20 -23.37
C ALA A 568 -11.24 -0.03 -23.11
N ALA A 569 -10.87 -0.36 -21.87
CA ALA A 569 -9.48 -0.49 -21.43
C ALA A 569 -8.73 -1.67 -22.06
N GLY A 570 -9.43 -2.75 -22.43
CA GLY A 570 -8.88 -3.84 -23.24
C GLY A 570 -8.44 -3.43 -24.66
N LYS A 571 -8.62 -2.16 -25.05
CA LYS A 571 -8.09 -1.57 -26.28
C LYS A 571 -6.98 -0.54 -26.04
N TRP A 572 -6.68 -0.15 -24.80
CA TRP A 572 -5.73 0.91 -24.50
C TRP A 572 -4.28 0.41 -24.62
N GLY A 573 -3.46 1.15 -25.36
CA GLY A 573 -2.01 1.14 -25.19
C GLY A 573 -1.58 1.96 -23.96
N VAL A 574 -0.28 2.09 -23.72
CA VAL A 574 0.24 2.74 -22.50
C VAL A 574 -0.18 4.22 -22.42
N LEU A 575 -0.36 4.92 -23.56
CA LEU A 575 -0.95 6.26 -23.56
C LEU A 575 -2.38 6.27 -22.99
N GLY A 576 -3.23 5.30 -23.38
CA GLY A 576 -4.62 5.24 -22.90
C GLY A 576 -4.75 4.93 -21.42
N TRP A 577 -3.75 4.27 -20.83
CA TRP A 577 -3.66 4.06 -19.38
C TRP A 577 -3.14 5.28 -18.60
N LEU A 578 -2.53 6.27 -19.25
CA LEU A 578 -1.91 7.42 -18.58
C LEU A 578 -2.49 8.79 -18.94
N VAL A 579 -3.17 8.90 -20.08
CA VAL A 579 -4.03 10.03 -20.43
C VAL A 579 -5.29 9.49 -21.09
N ASN A 580 -6.41 9.53 -20.36
CA ASN A 580 -7.72 9.30 -20.94
C ASN A 580 -8.74 10.29 -20.36
N SER A 581 -9.51 10.95 -21.24
CA SER A 581 -10.46 12.01 -20.90
C SER A 581 -9.91 13.09 -19.96
N GLY A 582 -8.60 13.38 -20.03
CA GLY A 582 -7.91 14.36 -19.16
C GLY A 582 -7.45 13.85 -17.79
N ASN A 583 -7.76 12.61 -17.42
CA ASN A 583 -7.30 11.95 -16.19
C ASN A 583 -6.14 10.98 -16.48
N SER A 584 -5.53 10.41 -15.44
CA SER A 584 -4.46 9.41 -15.55
C SER A 584 -4.89 8.07 -14.92
N PRO A 585 -5.54 7.17 -15.69
CA PRO A 585 -6.16 5.95 -15.14
C PRO A 585 -5.24 5.06 -14.30
N LEU A 586 -3.94 4.96 -14.65
CA LEU A 586 -2.97 4.16 -13.89
C LEU A 586 -2.75 4.72 -12.49
N VAL A 587 -2.61 6.05 -12.36
CA VAL A 587 -2.45 6.72 -11.06
C VAL A 587 -3.75 6.65 -10.27
N ASP A 588 -4.89 6.91 -10.92
CA ASP A 588 -6.23 6.78 -10.31
C ASP A 588 -6.41 5.39 -9.69
N VAL A 589 -6.07 4.33 -10.43
CA VAL A 589 -6.23 2.92 -9.99
C VAL A 589 -5.30 2.60 -8.83
N PHE A 590 -3.99 2.87 -8.94
CA PHE A 590 -3.05 2.47 -7.87
C PHE A 590 -3.25 3.28 -6.58
N SER A 591 -3.50 4.59 -6.66
CA SER A 591 -3.71 5.41 -5.45
C SER A 591 -5.03 5.07 -4.75
N GLN A 592 -6.10 4.74 -5.49
CA GLN A 592 -7.36 4.28 -4.89
C GLN A 592 -7.25 2.85 -4.35
N ALA A 593 -6.61 1.92 -5.06
CA ALA A 593 -6.35 0.57 -4.56
C ALA A 593 -5.51 0.58 -3.26
N SER A 594 -4.46 1.42 -3.20
CA SER A 594 -3.64 1.62 -2.00
C SER A 594 -4.47 2.14 -0.81
N GLY A 595 -5.32 3.15 -1.05
CA GLY A 595 -6.18 3.73 -0.01
C GLY A 595 -7.24 2.75 0.51
N ASP A 596 -7.97 2.09 -0.41
CA ASP A 596 -9.03 1.13 -0.11
C ASP A 596 -8.49 -0.09 0.64
N MET A 597 -7.41 -0.71 0.14
CA MET A 597 -6.88 -1.93 0.75
C MET A 597 -6.36 -1.68 2.17
N VAL A 598 -5.78 -0.51 2.46
CA VAL A 598 -5.35 -0.16 3.83
C VAL A 598 -6.53 -0.01 4.77
N ASP A 599 -7.59 0.70 4.37
CA ASP A 599 -8.80 0.88 5.19
C ASP A 599 -9.51 -0.46 5.46
N ILE A 600 -9.62 -1.30 4.43
CA ILE A 600 -10.18 -2.66 4.52
C ILE A 600 -9.37 -3.52 5.52
N HIS A 601 -8.03 -3.54 5.44
CA HIS A 601 -7.20 -4.29 6.38
C HIS A 601 -7.38 -3.82 7.84
N ILE A 602 -7.39 -2.50 8.07
CA ILE A 602 -7.51 -1.95 9.42
C ILE A 602 -8.93 -2.19 9.97
N CYS A 603 -9.97 -2.05 9.16
CA CYS A 603 -11.36 -2.40 9.54
C CYS A 603 -11.47 -3.85 10.00
N VAL A 604 -10.97 -4.81 9.20
CA VAL A 604 -11.00 -6.25 9.53
C VAL A 604 -10.26 -6.54 10.83
N VAL A 605 -9.07 -5.98 11.02
CA VAL A 605 -8.24 -6.18 12.22
C VAL A 605 -8.93 -5.63 13.48
N PHE A 606 -9.52 -4.43 13.41
CA PHE A 606 -10.19 -3.82 14.56
C PHE A 606 -11.53 -4.48 14.87
N GLU A 607 -12.25 -5.04 13.88
CA GLU A 607 -13.46 -5.84 14.10
C GLU A 607 -13.15 -7.20 14.74
N ALA A 608 -12.11 -7.88 14.24
CA ALA A 608 -11.60 -9.14 14.78
C ALA A 608 -11.11 -9.03 16.24
N LEU A 609 -10.69 -7.83 16.67
CA LEU A 609 -10.31 -7.51 18.05
C LEU A 609 -11.44 -6.83 18.86
N HIS A 610 -12.66 -6.77 18.32
CA HIS A 610 -13.84 -6.12 18.93
C HIS A 610 -13.58 -4.68 19.39
N SER A 611 -12.65 -3.99 18.71
CA SER A 611 -12.08 -2.70 19.08
C SER A 611 -12.46 -1.61 18.06
N CYS A 612 -13.51 -1.82 17.26
CA CYS A 612 -13.92 -0.96 16.13
C CYS A 612 -14.08 0.52 16.48
N SER A 613 -14.42 0.83 17.74
CA SER A 613 -14.52 2.19 18.30
C SER A 613 -13.20 2.97 18.27
N ASN A 614 -12.08 2.26 18.18
CA ASN A 614 -10.72 2.80 18.26
C ASN A 614 -10.12 3.05 16.86
N TYR A 615 -10.83 2.71 15.79
CA TYR A 615 -10.50 3.12 14.42
C TYR A 615 -11.60 4.03 13.85
N LEU A 616 -11.21 5.25 13.47
CA LEU A 616 -12.08 6.19 12.77
C LEU A 616 -11.47 6.57 11.43
N ARG A 617 -12.06 6.05 10.35
CA ARG A 617 -11.83 6.51 8.97
C ARG A 617 -12.84 7.59 8.63
N ILE A 618 -12.37 8.75 8.15
CA ILE A 618 -13.22 9.79 7.54
C ILE A 618 -12.80 9.94 6.08
N GLN A 619 -13.73 9.65 5.17
CA GLN A 619 -13.50 9.61 3.73
C GLN A 619 -14.77 10.00 2.97
N ASP A 620 -14.60 10.47 1.74
CA ASP A 620 -15.70 10.69 0.79
C ASP A 620 -15.48 9.82 -0.46
N ASP A 621 -16.51 9.13 -0.96
CA ASP A 621 -16.48 8.39 -2.24
C ASP A 621 -17.37 9.03 -3.33
N THR A 622 -17.88 10.24 -3.03
CA THR A 622 -18.91 10.95 -3.78
C THR A 622 -18.41 12.23 -4.48
N LEU A 623 -17.10 12.42 -4.61
CA LEU A 623 -16.54 13.57 -5.34
C LEU A 623 -16.80 13.44 -6.84
N GLU A 624 -17.35 14.49 -7.45
CA GLU A 624 -17.70 14.53 -8.88
C GLU A 624 -17.24 15.87 -9.49
N GLY A 625 -16.89 15.89 -10.78
CA GLY A 625 -16.49 17.13 -11.46
C GLY A 625 -15.21 17.78 -10.89
N PRO A 626 -15.11 19.12 -10.78
CA PRO A 626 -13.86 19.80 -10.39
C PRO A 626 -13.29 19.44 -9.01
N VAL A 627 -14.13 19.11 -8.02
CA VAL A 627 -13.69 18.86 -6.63
C VAL A 627 -12.94 17.54 -6.47
N SER A 628 -13.05 16.63 -7.43
CA SER A 628 -12.31 15.37 -7.41
C SER A 628 -10.85 15.50 -7.88
N SER A 629 -10.52 16.58 -8.60
CA SER A 629 -9.17 16.82 -9.09
C SER A 629 -8.21 17.11 -7.94
N VAL A 630 -6.99 16.60 -8.07
CA VAL A 630 -5.88 16.85 -7.14
C VAL A 630 -5.16 18.18 -7.40
N ASP A 631 -5.51 18.93 -8.45
CA ASP A 631 -4.76 20.11 -8.92
C ASP A 631 -5.59 21.30 -9.44
N ILE A 632 -6.92 21.20 -9.56
CA ILE A 632 -7.78 22.34 -9.91
C ILE A 632 -7.90 23.27 -8.69
N SER A 633 -7.17 24.38 -8.75
CA SER A 633 -7.05 25.38 -7.68
C SER A 633 -7.85 26.67 -7.97
N THR A 634 -8.94 26.59 -8.75
CA THR A 634 -9.83 27.75 -8.93
C THR A 634 -10.48 28.13 -7.60
N LYS A 635 -10.72 29.43 -7.37
CA LYS A 635 -11.30 29.91 -6.11
C LYS A 635 -12.58 29.14 -5.72
N GLU A 636 -13.48 28.96 -6.68
CA GLU A 636 -14.71 28.17 -6.55
C GLU A 636 -14.45 26.73 -6.10
N ASN A 637 -13.44 26.05 -6.66
CA ASN A 637 -13.12 24.68 -6.26
C ASN A 637 -12.54 24.60 -4.84
N LEU A 638 -11.75 25.59 -4.43
CA LEU A 638 -11.21 25.70 -3.08
C LEU A 638 -12.33 25.94 -2.04
N GLU A 639 -13.30 26.81 -2.37
CA GLU A 639 -14.49 27.07 -1.55
C GLU A 639 -15.40 25.83 -1.47
N ASN A 640 -15.57 25.09 -2.58
CA ASN A 640 -16.31 23.83 -2.60
C ASN A 640 -15.62 22.72 -1.78
N LEU A 641 -14.28 22.60 -1.84
CA LEU A 641 -13.51 21.66 -1.01
C LEU A 641 -13.61 21.96 0.49
N VAL A 642 -13.69 23.25 0.88
CA VAL A 642 -14.00 23.65 2.27
C VAL A 642 -15.41 23.19 2.65
N SER A 643 -16.40 23.45 1.81
CA SER A 643 -17.80 23.04 2.02
C SER A 643 -17.95 21.51 2.17
N ILE A 644 -17.22 20.73 1.38
CA ILE A 644 -17.16 19.27 1.48
C ILE A 644 -16.55 18.82 2.82
N GLY A 645 -15.45 19.43 3.25
CA GLY A 645 -14.84 19.15 4.56
C GLY A 645 -15.76 19.48 5.74
N GLU A 646 -16.57 20.53 5.64
CA GLU A 646 -17.57 20.90 6.65
C GLU A 646 -18.80 19.97 6.61
N GLY A 647 -19.25 19.58 5.41
CA GLY A 647 -20.34 18.61 5.23
C GLY A 647 -19.98 17.20 5.71
N LEU A 648 -18.72 16.77 5.57
CA LEU A 648 -18.21 15.49 6.05
C LEU A 648 -18.34 15.32 7.57
N LEU A 649 -18.17 16.38 8.36
CA LEU A 649 -18.40 16.35 9.81
C LEU A 649 -19.84 15.96 10.15
N LYS A 650 -20.82 16.39 9.33
CA LYS A 650 -22.26 16.14 9.51
C LYS A 650 -22.75 14.83 8.86
N LYS A 651 -21.92 14.16 8.06
CA LYS A 651 -22.21 12.80 7.56
C LYS A 651 -22.11 11.78 8.72
N PRO A 652 -22.89 10.67 8.69
CA PRO A 652 -22.76 9.59 9.64
C PRO A 652 -21.38 8.92 9.54
N VAL A 653 -20.87 8.41 10.68
CA VAL A 653 -19.71 7.51 10.69
C VAL A 653 -20.02 6.33 9.78
N SER A 654 -19.14 6.10 8.80
CA SER A 654 -19.34 5.10 7.76
C SER A 654 -18.12 4.18 7.68
N ARG A 655 -18.32 2.89 7.39
CA ARG A 655 -17.24 1.92 7.18
C ARG A 655 -17.30 1.37 5.75
N VAL A 656 -16.16 0.94 5.22
CA VAL A 656 -16.11 0.26 3.94
C VAL A 656 -16.81 -1.09 4.04
N ASN A 657 -17.89 -1.29 3.27
CA ASN A 657 -18.46 -2.61 3.07
C ASN A 657 -17.49 -3.42 2.21
N ILE A 658 -16.94 -4.45 2.82
CA ILE A 658 -15.87 -5.29 2.29
C ILE A 658 -16.28 -6.04 1.01
N GLN A 659 -17.57 -6.35 0.84
CA GLN A 659 -18.09 -7.04 -0.36
C GLN A 659 -18.38 -6.06 -1.52
N THR A 660 -18.65 -4.77 -1.25
CA THR A 660 -19.11 -3.80 -2.26
C THR A 660 -18.13 -2.66 -2.55
N GLY A 661 -17.07 -2.49 -1.73
CA GLY A 661 -16.05 -1.44 -1.87
C GLY A 661 -16.54 -0.02 -1.58
N LYS A 662 -17.74 0.13 -1.01
CA LYS A 662 -18.45 1.41 -0.79
C LYS A 662 -18.56 1.73 0.69
N TYR A 663 -18.62 3.02 1.04
CA TYR A 663 -18.85 3.41 2.43
C TYR A 663 -20.32 3.32 2.80
N GLU A 664 -20.63 2.51 3.80
CA GLU A 664 -21.98 2.31 4.33
C GLU A 664 -22.08 2.89 5.75
N ALA A 665 -23.17 3.62 6.01
CA ALA A 665 -23.38 4.34 7.26
C ALA A 665 -23.61 3.35 8.42
N THR A 666 -22.85 3.51 9.50
CA THR A 666 -23.07 2.75 10.74
C THR A 666 -24.36 3.21 11.42
N THR A 667 -25.09 2.27 12.02
CA THR A 667 -26.41 2.54 12.60
C THR A 667 -26.38 3.24 13.97
N ASN A 668 -25.25 3.15 14.70
CA ASN A 668 -25.18 3.48 16.13
C ASN A 668 -24.01 4.39 16.55
N GLU A 669 -23.08 4.79 15.66
CA GLU A 669 -21.86 5.52 16.08
C GLU A 669 -21.94 7.05 15.95
N GLY A 670 -23.05 7.56 15.42
CA GLY A 670 -23.34 8.99 15.26
C GLY A 670 -22.76 9.60 13.98
N THR A 671 -22.62 10.92 13.99
CA THR A 671 -21.90 11.70 12.98
C THR A 671 -20.39 11.67 13.18
N ASN A 672 -19.63 12.00 12.13
CA ASN A 672 -18.17 12.15 12.25
C ASN A 672 -17.78 13.22 13.27
N GLU A 673 -18.57 14.28 13.42
CA GLU A 673 -18.41 15.31 14.47
C GLU A 673 -18.52 14.73 15.88
N GLU A 674 -19.55 13.92 16.15
CA GLU A 674 -19.76 13.27 17.45
C GLU A 674 -18.68 12.22 17.74
N ALA A 675 -18.22 11.49 16.71
CA ALA A 675 -17.12 10.54 16.83
C ALA A 675 -15.78 11.24 17.14
N LEU A 676 -15.43 12.32 16.42
CA LEU A 676 -14.24 13.12 16.74
C LEU A 676 -14.32 13.74 18.13
N THR A 677 -15.49 14.21 18.56
CA THR A 677 -15.74 14.73 19.92
C THR A 677 -15.55 13.65 20.99
N ARG A 678 -15.93 12.40 20.70
CA ARG A 678 -15.68 11.24 21.57
C ARG A 678 -14.18 10.91 21.65
N LEU A 679 -13.48 10.91 20.52
CA LEU A 679 -12.04 10.59 20.49
C LEU A 679 -11.18 11.71 21.09
N ALA A 680 -11.56 12.99 20.95
CA ALA A 680 -10.87 14.12 21.59
C ALA A 680 -10.82 13.99 23.13
N LYS A 681 -11.88 13.45 23.74
CA LYS A 681 -11.94 13.15 25.18
C LYS A 681 -10.97 12.03 25.57
N LEU A 682 -10.97 10.92 24.83
CA LEU A 682 -10.03 9.80 25.05
C LEU A 682 -8.56 10.22 24.89
N LEU A 683 -8.27 11.08 23.90
CA LEU A 683 -6.94 11.67 23.69
C LEU A 683 -6.52 12.53 24.90
N SER A 684 -7.40 13.37 25.42
CA SER A 684 -7.15 14.18 26.62
C SER A 684 -6.98 13.32 27.89
N GLU A 685 -7.79 12.28 28.05
CA GLU A 685 -7.71 11.34 29.18
C GLU A 685 -6.40 10.55 29.20
N GLU A 686 -5.96 9.97 28.07
CA GLU A 686 -4.68 9.27 27.97
C GLU A 686 -3.49 10.23 28.13
N ARG A 687 -3.57 11.46 27.59
CA ARG A 687 -2.56 12.50 27.84
C ARG A 687 -2.42 12.81 29.33
N ARG A 688 -3.52 13.12 30.02
CA ARG A 688 -3.54 13.40 31.47
C ARG A 688 -3.03 12.20 32.29
N LEU A 689 -3.34 10.97 31.87
CA LEU A 689 -2.84 9.74 32.49
C LEU A 689 -1.30 9.61 32.36
N ARG A 690 -0.73 9.98 31.21
CA ARG A 690 0.72 9.98 30.98
C ARG A 690 1.43 11.06 31.77
N GLU A 691 0.89 12.28 31.78
CA GLU A 691 1.41 13.40 32.59
C GLU A 691 1.44 13.03 34.09
N ALA A 692 0.35 12.45 34.60
CA ALA A 692 0.28 11.93 35.97
C ALA A 692 1.34 10.85 36.25
N LYS A 693 1.44 9.81 35.40
CA LYS A 693 2.44 8.73 35.57
C LYS A 693 3.89 9.22 35.45
N SER A 694 4.15 10.25 34.64
CA SER A 694 5.47 10.86 34.49
C SER A 694 5.94 11.54 35.78
N SER A 695 5.05 12.29 36.44
CA SER A 695 5.34 13.01 37.69
C SER A 695 5.87 12.13 38.84
N HIS A 696 5.53 10.83 38.82
CA HIS A 696 5.92 9.86 39.85
C HIS A 696 7.31 9.23 39.62
N LYS A 697 8.04 9.61 38.56
CA LYS A 697 9.41 9.11 38.28
C LYS A 697 10.54 10.01 38.78
N THR A 698 10.27 11.24 39.23
CA THR A 698 11.25 12.08 39.94
C THR A 698 11.43 11.57 41.37
N PRO A 699 12.64 11.13 41.79
CA PRO A 699 12.95 10.97 43.21
C PRO A 699 12.87 12.33 43.91
N PRO A 700 12.53 12.39 45.21
CA PRO A 700 12.69 13.62 45.97
C PRO A 700 14.18 14.00 45.97
N MET A 701 14.50 15.22 45.54
CA MET A 701 15.86 15.74 45.72
C MET A 701 16.15 15.82 47.22
N SER A 702 17.18 15.10 47.66
CA SER A 702 17.68 15.19 49.04
C SER A 702 18.23 16.58 49.29
N SER A 703 17.75 17.21 50.37
CA SER A 703 18.20 18.51 50.90
C SER A 703 19.69 18.55 51.25
#